data_AF-A0A5C3NN43-F1
#
_entry.id   AF-A0A5C3NN43-F1
#
_cell.length_a   1.000
_cell.length_b   1.000
_cell.length_c   1.000
_cell.angle_alpha   90.00
_cell.angle_beta   90.00
_cell.angle_gamma   90.00
#
_symmetry.space_group_name_H-M   'P 1'
#
loop_
_entity.id
_entity.type
_entity.pdbx_description
1 polymer ?
#
loop_
_entity_poly.entity_id
_entity_poly.type
_entity_poly.pdbx_seq_one_letter_code
_entity_poly.pdbx_strand_id
1 'polypeptide(L)'
;MSHTFFWPGKYYFYPIGNTSAVCLTRDIPPEERASILLLGCGDPRHVLYTIFSESELSIRKLDFTCVDFEPAVLGPLTIHAVPVGADQVLNYWKTGTTFSQPKDVSSAKLMNPTFAYSLTGEGCTVHYGTDPMTPFHFAALFGTSKGTVSPKDMVRSAKAEFSDWCSAFQRVVSMSDAANLPCIRFFLADATAACHALNSFRTTGSLAMGAPVAQFRTDLIRLDSEEYVAGCAPSSFHVIETSNLIDHIGLLNILVAAVPLLSPSLSSVLYTESLLFNGEDATKEFAELLYADIGTMALLLNLCPVDYLSGFTTRSNTHEIMVHKFLSKDDDKAHTQFHQVTTWKSPISCDSVLALHEGRPRSPPVFDAGQLGTLLFDVYHAVFEQEDAMTFWRQNQHNLLRAMRSSNMIHYMRESFALFLKLVRERLRVSSDQWCRVMERFINLEGADETMPMNTVNRNDLYAHLHRQNVYTVDYYKKAGGQKIGRFTGWDIIPPLARVILTVPREKIRSFEATLEQTGVGTPLLHGDIRGSWSLNNFSAVHAAYGRVIPIGTKADPRVRFEGDPDGRNGSHDLVVSFVVPSMLLTDIEPPHLLKVRLSVRSTTGTTPLHAKMGMDMEIYSASLMDERQVQVLPERQVPRSDFEAPAGSILSPNTTLSTQIGKQSAVSIELDEQCELITQA
;
A
#
# COMPACT_ATOMS: atom_id res chain seq x y z
N MET A 1 1.03 -4.10 -7.84
CA MET A 1 1.21 -4.31 -6.40
C MET A 1 2.62 -3.88 -6.05
N SER A 2 2.77 -2.81 -5.25
CA SER A 2 4.07 -2.25 -4.86
C SER A 2 4.31 -2.41 -3.34
N HIS A 3 4.05 -3.61 -2.86
CA HIS A 3 4.32 -4.09 -1.50
C HIS A 3 4.77 -5.56 -1.58
N THR A 4 5.30 -6.09 -0.49
CA THR A 4 5.80 -7.47 -0.39
C THR A 4 4.71 -8.53 -0.61
N PHE A 5 5.13 -9.72 -1.08
CA PHE A 5 4.25 -10.86 -1.30
C PHE A 5 4.22 -11.79 -0.08
N PHE A 6 3.08 -11.83 0.61
CA PHE A 6 2.79 -12.74 1.70
C PHE A 6 2.08 -13.98 1.18
N TRP A 7 2.48 -15.16 1.65
CA TRP A 7 1.69 -16.38 1.46
C TRP A 7 0.51 -16.40 2.45
N PRO A 8 -0.76 -16.43 1.99
CA PRO A 8 -1.90 -16.47 2.89
C PRO A 8 -2.06 -17.88 3.48
N GLY A 9 -1.53 -18.11 4.68
CA GLY A 9 -1.75 -19.35 5.44
C GLY A 9 -3.23 -19.65 5.64
N LYS A 10 -4.04 -18.61 5.91
CA LYS A 10 -5.49 -18.61 5.72
C LYS A 10 -5.90 -17.35 4.96
N TYR A 11 -6.91 -17.48 4.12
CA TYR A 11 -7.58 -16.32 3.54
C TYR A 11 -8.64 -15.83 4.53
N TYR A 12 -8.63 -14.54 4.82
CA TYR A 12 -9.66 -13.89 5.63
C TYR A 12 -10.24 -12.74 4.83
N PHE A 13 -11.56 -12.70 4.78
CA PHE A 13 -12.36 -11.70 4.12
C PHE A 13 -12.91 -10.73 5.16
N TYR A 14 -12.99 -9.42 4.90
CA TYR A 14 -13.46 -8.42 5.87
C TYR A 14 -14.93 -7.96 5.60
N PRO A 15 -15.94 -8.82 5.69
CA PRO A 15 -17.33 -8.48 5.36
C PRO A 15 -18.02 -7.58 6.37
N ILE A 16 -17.27 -7.13 7.39
CA ILE A 16 -17.36 -5.90 8.18
C ILE A 16 -15.92 -5.69 8.68
N GLY A 17 -15.23 -4.67 8.20
CA GLY A 17 -13.87 -4.32 8.61
C GLY A 17 -13.80 -3.68 10.00
N ASN A 18 -12.83 -2.78 10.22
CA ASN A 18 -12.27 -2.55 11.57
C ASN A 18 -12.07 -1.06 12.06
N THR A 19 -12.36 0.03 11.30
CA THR A 19 -11.81 1.39 11.65
C THR A 19 -12.67 2.55 12.23
N SER A 20 -13.60 3.22 11.50
CA SER A 20 -14.66 4.18 11.97
C SER A 20 -15.53 4.75 10.85
N ALA A 21 -16.87 4.86 10.99
CA ALA A 21 -17.67 5.59 9.99
C ALA A 21 -17.38 7.10 10.08
N VAL A 22 -16.31 7.58 9.46
CA VAL A 22 -15.99 9.01 9.41
C VAL A 22 -16.72 9.72 8.27
N CYS A 23 -17.07 10.99 8.48
CA CYS A 23 -17.52 11.89 7.43
C CYS A 23 -16.30 12.32 6.60
N LEU A 24 -16.30 11.94 5.32
CA LEU A 24 -15.17 12.11 4.41
C LEU A 24 -15.00 13.58 3.97
N THR A 25 -16.08 14.35 3.98
CA THR A 25 -16.12 15.77 3.58
C THR A 25 -15.87 16.76 4.72
N ARG A 26 -15.61 16.29 5.95
CA ARG A 26 -15.38 17.14 7.15
C ARG A 26 -14.27 18.20 6.98
N ASP A 27 -13.33 17.94 6.07
CA ASP A 27 -12.14 18.76 5.80
C ASP A 27 -12.24 19.55 4.47
N ILE A 28 -13.39 19.47 3.78
CA ILE A 28 -13.66 20.08 2.46
C ILE A 28 -14.81 21.11 2.58
N PRO A 29 -14.63 22.37 2.13
CA PRO A 29 -15.68 23.41 2.18
C PRO A 29 -16.99 22.98 1.49
N PRO A 30 -18.20 23.28 2.04
CA PRO A 30 -19.49 22.82 1.50
C PRO A 30 -19.81 23.26 0.07
N GLU A 31 -19.11 24.25 -0.45
CA GLU A 31 -19.22 24.76 -1.82
C GLU A 31 -18.40 23.92 -2.83
N GLU A 32 -17.42 23.13 -2.37
CA GLU A 32 -16.52 22.36 -3.23
C GLU A 32 -17.04 20.94 -3.53
N ARG A 33 -17.00 20.54 -4.81
CA ARG A 33 -17.23 19.15 -5.25
C ARG A 33 -16.24 18.20 -4.56
N ALA A 34 -16.74 17.10 -4.00
CA ALA A 34 -15.90 16.05 -3.45
C ALA A 34 -15.82 14.86 -4.41
N SER A 35 -14.64 14.65 -4.99
CA SER A 35 -14.24 13.38 -5.59
C SER A 35 -13.42 12.63 -4.55
N ILE A 36 -13.87 11.45 -4.14
CA ILE A 36 -13.41 10.74 -2.96
C ILE A 36 -12.94 9.34 -3.35
N LEU A 37 -11.68 9.02 -3.05
CA LEU A 37 -11.10 7.69 -3.21
C LEU A 37 -11.05 7.00 -1.85
N LEU A 38 -11.56 5.77 -1.78
CA LEU A 38 -11.51 4.94 -0.59
C LEU A 38 -10.66 3.71 -0.95
N LEU A 39 -9.49 3.56 -0.33
CA LEU A 39 -8.56 2.44 -0.56
C LEU A 39 -8.71 1.44 0.60
N GLY A 40 -8.99 0.17 0.29
CA GLY A 40 -9.48 -0.77 1.31
C GLY A 40 -10.88 -0.35 1.76
N CYS A 41 -11.69 0.08 0.78
CA CYS A 41 -12.97 0.75 0.97
C CYS A 41 -13.97 -0.08 1.74
N GLY A 42 -13.91 -1.40 1.68
CA GLY A 42 -14.90 -2.25 2.31
C GLY A 42 -16.36 -1.89 1.95
N ASP A 43 -17.07 -1.13 2.80
CA ASP A 43 -18.51 -0.90 2.71
C ASP A 43 -18.91 0.53 2.34
N PRO A 44 -20.19 0.70 1.97
CA PRO A 44 -20.83 2.01 1.94
C PRO A 44 -20.97 2.74 3.29
N ARG A 45 -20.46 2.33 4.47
CA ARG A 45 -20.72 3.07 5.74
C ARG A 45 -20.17 4.50 5.66
N HIS A 46 -18.98 4.71 5.11
CA HIS A 46 -18.41 6.05 5.00
C HIS A 46 -19.20 6.88 3.99
N VAL A 47 -19.66 6.24 2.91
CA VAL A 47 -20.51 6.85 1.89
C VAL A 47 -21.83 7.29 2.51
N LEU A 48 -22.54 6.38 3.19
CA LEU A 48 -23.82 6.61 3.86
C LEU A 48 -23.71 7.65 4.98
N TYR A 49 -22.69 7.54 5.85
CA TYR A 49 -22.48 8.47 6.95
C TYR A 49 -22.02 9.86 6.45
N THR A 50 -21.23 9.93 5.37
CA THR A 50 -20.89 11.22 4.72
C THR A 50 -22.14 11.87 4.15
N ILE A 51 -22.97 11.12 3.41
CA ILE A 51 -24.23 11.62 2.84
C ILE A 51 -25.22 12.06 3.94
N PHE A 52 -25.27 11.33 5.07
CA PHE A 52 -26.02 11.73 6.27
C PHE A 52 -25.48 13.00 6.94
N SER A 53 -24.16 13.21 6.89
CA SER A 53 -23.47 14.34 7.52
C SER A 53 -23.43 15.61 6.66
N GLU A 54 -23.84 15.54 5.39
CA GLU A 54 -23.92 16.73 4.54
C GLU A 54 -24.98 17.72 5.04
N SER A 55 -24.67 19.01 4.96
CA SER A 55 -25.62 20.07 5.27
C SER A 55 -26.78 20.09 4.28
N GLU A 56 -28.00 20.38 4.72
CA GLU A 56 -29.15 20.62 3.83
C GLU A 56 -28.94 21.84 2.90
N LEU A 57 -27.94 22.69 3.19
CA LEU A 57 -27.50 23.80 2.34
C LEU A 57 -26.38 23.40 1.36
N SER A 58 -25.87 22.17 1.44
CA SER A 58 -24.78 21.68 0.58
C SER A 58 -25.30 21.44 -0.83
N ILE A 59 -24.64 22.05 -1.81
CA ILE A 59 -24.89 21.84 -3.24
C ILE A 59 -23.77 21.02 -3.91
N ARG A 60 -22.84 20.47 -3.13
CA ARG A 60 -21.68 19.75 -3.67
C ARG A 60 -22.12 18.46 -4.36
N LYS A 61 -21.48 18.15 -5.49
CA LYS A 61 -21.53 16.79 -6.04
C LYS A 61 -20.61 15.87 -5.25
N LEU A 62 -21.13 14.70 -4.89
CA LEU A 62 -20.37 13.60 -4.28
C LEU A 62 -20.06 12.52 -5.33
N ASP A 63 -18.80 12.10 -5.39
CA ASP A 63 -18.32 11.11 -6.35
C ASP A 63 -17.34 10.17 -5.63
N PHE A 64 -17.79 8.95 -5.32
CA PHE A 64 -17.05 7.95 -4.55
C PHE A 64 -16.48 6.88 -5.48
N THR A 65 -15.17 6.65 -5.38
CA THR A 65 -14.48 5.51 -5.98
C THR A 65 -14.00 4.59 -4.87
N CYS A 66 -14.69 3.46 -4.73
CA CYS A 66 -14.48 2.44 -3.73
C CYS A 66 -13.52 1.39 -4.30
N VAL A 67 -12.23 1.48 -3.94
CA VAL A 67 -11.21 0.48 -4.28
C VAL A 67 -11.10 -0.54 -3.16
N ASP A 68 -11.27 -1.79 -3.53
CA ASP A 68 -10.94 -2.91 -2.65
C ASP A 68 -10.54 -4.11 -3.49
N PHE A 69 -9.67 -4.98 -2.98
CA PHE A 69 -9.38 -6.26 -3.63
C PHE A 69 -10.43 -7.31 -3.25
N GLU A 70 -11.16 -7.11 -2.16
CA GLU A 70 -12.30 -7.91 -1.74
C GLU A 70 -13.61 -7.18 -1.99
N PRO A 71 -14.62 -7.79 -2.62
CA PRO A 71 -15.85 -7.08 -2.98
C PRO A 71 -16.79 -6.67 -1.81
N ALA A 72 -16.35 -6.58 -0.52
CA ALA A 72 -17.21 -6.16 0.62
C ALA A 72 -16.58 -5.86 2.04
N VAL A 73 -16.87 -4.65 2.61
CA VAL A 73 -17.20 -4.15 4.02
C VAL A 73 -16.13 -3.61 5.11
N LEU A 74 -16.48 -2.68 6.09
CA LEU A 74 -15.63 -1.88 7.10
C LEU A 74 -16.17 -1.78 8.63
N GLY A 75 -15.44 -1.32 9.73
CA GLY A 75 -15.99 -1.19 11.18
C GLY A 75 -15.13 -0.98 12.55
N PRO A 76 -15.18 0.15 13.35
CA PRO A 76 -14.34 0.75 14.50
C PRO A 76 -13.94 0.21 15.95
N LEU A 77 -14.46 0.84 17.06
CA LEU A 77 -13.71 1.63 18.10
C LEU A 77 -14.33 1.52 19.51
N THR A 78 -13.53 1.75 20.57
CA THR A 78 -13.38 0.68 21.57
C THR A 78 -13.89 0.91 23.01
N ILE A 79 -13.67 2.05 23.68
CA ILE A 79 -13.27 1.95 25.11
C ILE A 79 -14.35 1.81 26.20
N HIS A 80 -15.45 2.57 26.18
CA HIS A 80 -16.60 2.25 27.04
C HIS A 80 -17.44 1.10 26.48
N ALA A 81 -17.26 0.80 25.19
CA ALA A 81 -17.86 -0.34 24.54
C ALA A 81 -17.20 -1.67 24.96
N VAL A 82 -15.91 -1.73 25.34
CA VAL A 82 -15.16 -3.00 25.53
C VAL A 82 -15.97 -4.13 26.17
N PRO A 83 -16.55 -4.02 27.38
CA PRO A 83 -17.26 -5.16 27.98
C PRO A 83 -18.58 -5.48 27.26
N VAL A 84 -19.38 -4.47 26.91
CA VAL A 84 -20.72 -4.65 26.30
C VAL A 84 -20.62 -5.10 24.84
N GLY A 85 -19.64 -4.58 24.13
CA GLY A 85 -19.22 -4.98 22.79
C GLY A 85 -18.60 -6.36 22.78
N ALA A 86 -17.67 -6.68 23.70
CA ALA A 86 -17.12 -8.04 23.80
C ALA A 86 -18.22 -9.10 24.01
N ASP A 87 -19.18 -8.85 24.89
CA ASP A 87 -20.35 -9.73 25.08
C ASP A 87 -21.16 -9.91 23.78
N GLN A 88 -21.36 -8.82 23.02
CA GLN A 88 -22.07 -8.88 21.75
C GLN A 88 -21.26 -9.56 20.63
N VAL A 89 -19.95 -9.32 20.54
CA VAL A 89 -19.03 -9.95 19.58
C VAL A 89 -18.97 -11.46 19.85
N LEU A 90 -18.83 -11.87 21.11
CA LEU A 90 -18.88 -13.27 21.51
C LEU A 90 -20.24 -13.91 21.20
N ASN A 91 -21.36 -13.21 21.42
CA ASN A 91 -22.68 -13.69 21.01
C ASN A 91 -22.82 -13.77 19.48
N TYR A 92 -22.26 -12.82 18.75
CA TYR A 92 -22.28 -12.77 17.30
C TYR A 92 -21.52 -13.95 16.70
N TRP A 93 -20.25 -14.17 17.10
CA TRP A 93 -19.46 -15.32 16.66
C TRP A 93 -20.04 -16.67 17.09
N LYS A 94 -20.76 -16.72 18.21
CA LYS A 94 -21.44 -17.93 18.68
C LYS A 94 -22.75 -18.23 17.93
N THR A 95 -23.45 -17.23 17.40
CA THR A 95 -24.82 -17.39 16.85
C THR A 95 -24.99 -17.00 15.39
N GLY A 96 -24.05 -16.26 14.81
CA GLY A 96 -24.18 -15.58 13.52
C GLY A 96 -25.13 -14.38 13.53
N THR A 97 -25.58 -13.90 14.71
CA THR A 97 -26.65 -12.88 14.81
C THR A 97 -26.40 -11.81 15.87
N THR A 98 -26.99 -10.63 15.68
CA THR A 98 -27.08 -9.60 16.72
C THR A 98 -28.29 -9.79 17.65
N PHE A 99 -28.94 -10.96 17.64
CA PHE A 99 -30.15 -11.21 18.43
C PHE A 99 -29.79 -11.72 19.82
N SER A 100 -30.49 -11.20 20.84
CA SER A 100 -30.32 -11.62 22.25
C SER A 100 -31.36 -12.64 22.72
N GLN A 101 -32.38 -12.95 21.91
CA GLN A 101 -33.48 -13.83 22.28
C GLN A 101 -33.34 -15.18 21.56
N PRO A 102 -33.38 -16.34 22.26
CA PRO A 102 -33.20 -17.66 21.64
C PRO A 102 -34.20 -17.98 20.52
N LYS A 103 -35.43 -17.44 20.61
CA LYS A 103 -36.45 -17.59 19.56
C LYS A 103 -36.03 -16.90 18.26
N ASP A 104 -35.47 -15.69 18.37
CA ASP A 104 -35.08 -14.90 17.21
C ASP A 104 -33.83 -15.53 16.56
N VAL A 105 -32.85 -15.96 17.37
CA VAL A 105 -31.68 -16.74 16.93
C VAL A 105 -32.09 -18.01 16.19
N SER A 106 -32.99 -18.82 16.75
CA SER A 106 -33.46 -20.07 16.10
C SER A 106 -34.33 -19.85 14.85
N SER A 107 -34.85 -18.63 14.66
CA SER A 107 -35.55 -18.21 13.43
C SER A 107 -34.60 -17.72 12.32
N ALA A 108 -33.39 -17.28 12.68
CA ALA A 108 -32.38 -16.78 11.76
C ALA A 108 -31.68 -17.93 11.02
N LYS A 109 -32.33 -18.45 9.97
CA LYS A 109 -31.85 -19.59 9.17
C LYS A 109 -31.07 -19.22 7.91
N LEU A 110 -30.94 -17.93 7.62
CA LEU A 110 -30.28 -17.41 6.42
C LEU A 110 -28.98 -16.70 6.82
N MET A 111 -27.88 -17.10 6.17
CA MET A 111 -26.61 -16.39 6.25
C MET A 111 -26.75 -15.04 5.53
N ASN A 112 -25.99 -14.02 5.97
CA ASN A 112 -25.87 -12.78 5.21
C ASN A 112 -25.23 -13.11 3.83
N PRO A 113 -25.90 -12.81 2.69
CA PRO A 113 -25.34 -13.13 1.38
C PRO A 113 -24.03 -12.39 1.07
N THR A 114 -23.73 -11.27 1.74
CA THR A 114 -22.42 -10.61 1.57
C THR A 114 -21.27 -11.44 2.13
N PHE A 115 -21.52 -12.48 2.93
CA PHE A 115 -20.49 -13.36 3.51
C PHE A 115 -20.18 -14.58 2.62
N ALA A 116 -20.92 -14.76 1.52
CA ALA A 116 -20.86 -15.97 0.70
C ALA A 116 -19.75 -15.97 -0.37
N TYR A 117 -19.16 -14.81 -0.68
CA TYR A 117 -18.23 -14.64 -1.81
C TYR A 117 -16.99 -13.83 -1.41
N SER A 118 -15.81 -14.29 -1.83
CA SER A 118 -14.54 -13.57 -1.74
C SER A 118 -13.67 -13.85 -2.97
N LEU A 119 -12.43 -13.32 -3.05
CA LEU A 119 -11.51 -13.67 -4.15
C LEU A 119 -11.19 -15.17 -4.23
N THR A 120 -11.41 -15.94 -3.16
CA THR A 120 -11.23 -17.40 -3.14
C THR A 120 -12.44 -18.18 -3.67
N GLY A 121 -13.50 -17.50 -4.10
CA GLY A 121 -14.73 -18.09 -4.61
C GLY A 121 -15.85 -18.12 -3.55
N GLU A 122 -16.73 -19.11 -3.67
CA GLU A 122 -17.83 -19.32 -2.72
C GLU A 122 -17.34 -19.88 -1.38
N GLY A 123 -17.72 -19.25 -0.27
CA GLY A 123 -17.39 -19.70 1.07
C GLY A 123 -17.43 -18.61 2.13
N CYS A 124 -17.69 -18.99 3.39
CA CYS A 124 -17.75 -18.09 4.53
C CYS A 124 -16.37 -17.98 5.21
N THR A 125 -15.49 -17.15 4.66
CA THR A 125 -14.08 -16.96 5.10
C THR A 125 -13.89 -15.68 5.93
N VAL A 126 -14.90 -15.32 6.73
CA VAL A 126 -14.95 -14.07 7.50
C VAL A 126 -13.76 -13.92 8.47
N HIS A 127 -13.15 -12.74 8.48
CA HIS A 127 -12.06 -12.36 9.38
C HIS A 127 -12.53 -12.36 10.83
N TYR A 128 -11.73 -12.92 11.74
CA TYR A 128 -12.09 -13.12 13.15
C TYR A 128 -12.38 -11.82 13.92
N GLY A 129 -11.94 -10.67 13.42
CA GLY A 129 -12.22 -9.34 13.97
C GLY A 129 -13.52 -8.69 13.48
N THR A 130 -14.29 -9.34 12.59
CA THR A 130 -15.57 -8.82 12.09
C THR A 130 -16.59 -8.69 13.21
N ASP A 131 -17.15 -7.49 13.36
CA ASP A 131 -18.23 -7.14 14.28
C ASP A 131 -19.25 -6.22 13.59
N PRO A 132 -20.57 -6.51 13.63
CA PRO A 132 -21.61 -5.63 13.09
C PRO A 132 -21.95 -4.44 13.98
N MET A 133 -21.55 -4.42 15.25
CA MET A 133 -21.78 -3.25 16.10
C MET A 133 -20.78 -2.16 15.85
N THR A 134 -19.53 -2.51 15.57
CA THR A 134 -18.49 -1.52 15.40
C THR A 134 -18.94 -0.35 14.52
N PRO A 135 -19.38 -0.45 13.23
CA PRO A 135 -19.59 0.68 12.29
C PRO A 135 -20.25 1.98 12.79
N PHE A 136 -20.97 1.95 13.90
CA PHE A 136 -21.85 2.99 14.44
C PHE A 136 -21.24 3.77 15.63
N HIS A 137 -21.89 4.87 16.02
CA HIS A 137 -21.36 5.87 16.95
C HIS A 137 -22.03 5.86 18.33
N PHE A 138 -21.62 4.93 19.19
CA PHE A 138 -22.22 4.78 20.52
C PHE A 138 -21.93 5.90 21.53
N ALA A 139 -21.18 6.95 21.16
CA ALA A 139 -20.85 8.06 22.05
C ALA A 139 -22.10 8.73 22.65
N ALA A 140 -23.15 8.94 21.85
CA ALA A 140 -24.42 9.48 22.32
C ALA A 140 -25.16 8.50 23.25
N LEU A 141 -25.17 7.21 22.92
CA LEU A 141 -25.80 6.15 23.73
C LEU A 141 -25.17 6.07 25.13
N PHE A 142 -23.84 5.99 25.22
CA PHE A 142 -23.15 5.90 26.52
C PHE A 142 -23.15 7.25 27.26
N GLY A 143 -22.95 8.37 26.56
CA GLY A 143 -22.87 9.70 27.18
C GLY A 143 -24.20 10.25 27.72
N THR A 144 -25.34 9.76 27.22
CA THR A 144 -26.68 10.20 27.68
C THR A 144 -27.40 9.19 28.56
N SER A 145 -26.87 7.97 28.71
CA SER A 145 -27.50 6.93 29.54
C SER A 145 -27.50 7.29 31.02
N LYS A 146 -28.65 7.07 31.68
CA LYS A 146 -28.82 7.21 33.14
C LYS A 146 -28.62 5.88 33.90
N GLY A 147 -28.21 4.82 33.20
CA GLY A 147 -28.01 3.48 33.77
C GLY A 147 -27.12 2.60 32.90
N THR A 148 -26.99 1.33 33.25
CA THR A 148 -26.17 0.37 32.50
C THR A 148 -26.71 0.14 31.09
N VAL A 149 -25.92 0.47 30.07
CA VAL A 149 -26.23 0.18 28.67
C VAL A 149 -26.09 -1.32 28.42
N SER A 150 -27.10 -1.96 27.81
CA SER A 150 -27.03 -3.38 27.46
C SER A 150 -26.62 -3.61 26.00
N PRO A 151 -26.15 -4.81 25.62
CA PRO A 151 -25.91 -5.17 24.21
C PRO A 151 -27.12 -4.93 23.30
N LYS A 152 -28.33 -5.12 23.83
CA LYS A 152 -29.60 -4.88 23.11
C LYS A 152 -29.85 -3.39 22.86
N ASP A 153 -29.29 -2.50 23.66
CA ASP A 153 -29.39 -1.05 23.46
C ASP A 153 -28.37 -0.57 22.43
N MET A 154 -27.14 -1.13 22.41
CA MET A 154 -26.18 -0.92 21.32
C MET A 154 -26.77 -1.35 19.96
N VAL A 155 -27.30 -2.57 19.86
CA VAL A 155 -27.96 -3.07 18.64
C VAL A 155 -29.15 -2.20 18.22
N ARG A 156 -29.85 -1.56 19.17
CA ARG A 156 -30.93 -0.62 18.87
C ARG A 156 -30.40 0.71 18.34
N SER A 157 -29.34 1.26 18.93
CA SER A 157 -28.68 2.50 18.47
C SER A 157 -28.13 2.33 17.06
N ALA A 158 -27.34 1.28 16.82
CA ALA A 158 -26.78 0.95 15.51
C ALA A 158 -27.87 0.84 14.42
N LYS A 159 -28.99 0.18 14.72
CA LYS A 159 -30.13 0.09 13.78
C LYS A 159 -30.85 1.41 13.55
N ALA A 160 -30.92 2.29 14.56
CA ALA A 160 -31.49 3.62 14.40
C ALA A 160 -30.58 4.50 13.52
N GLU A 161 -29.29 4.56 13.84
CA GLU A 161 -28.28 5.28 13.04
C GLU A 161 -28.27 4.79 11.58
N PHE A 162 -28.23 3.48 11.35
CA PHE A 162 -28.31 2.91 10.00
C PHE A 162 -29.59 3.32 9.26
N SER A 163 -30.74 3.31 9.96
CA SER A 163 -32.02 3.75 9.40
C SER A 163 -32.02 5.23 9.02
N ASP A 164 -31.40 6.08 9.85
CA ASP A 164 -31.27 7.51 9.59
C ASP A 164 -30.34 7.79 8.41
N TRP A 165 -29.22 7.06 8.30
CA TRP A 165 -28.30 7.17 7.16
C TRP A 165 -28.95 6.72 5.85
N CYS A 166 -29.68 5.59 5.88
CA CYS A 166 -30.47 5.13 4.73
C CYS A 166 -31.57 6.14 4.34
N SER A 167 -32.21 6.78 5.33
CA SER A 167 -33.25 7.80 5.08
C SER A 167 -32.66 9.08 4.48
N ALA A 168 -31.47 9.50 4.90
CA ALA A 168 -30.73 10.60 4.27
C ALA A 168 -30.33 10.27 2.82
N PHE A 169 -29.79 9.07 2.59
CA PHE A 169 -29.44 8.59 1.25
C PHE A 169 -30.65 8.57 0.30
N GLN A 170 -31.77 8.00 0.74
CA GLN A 170 -33.03 7.99 -0.02
C GLN A 170 -33.52 9.40 -0.34
N ARG A 171 -33.41 10.34 0.62
CA ARG A 171 -33.81 11.73 0.43
C ARG A 171 -32.98 12.42 -0.65
N VAL A 172 -31.65 12.30 -0.59
CA VAL A 172 -30.74 12.87 -1.60
C VAL A 172 -31.02 12.28 -2.98
N VAL A 173 -31.11 10.95 -3.11
CA VAL A 173 -31.42 10.29 -4.39
C VAL A 173 -32.80 10.68 -4.94
N SER A 174 -33.78 11.00 -4.08
CA SER A 174 -35.13 11.41 -4.51
C SER A 174 -35.26 12.89 -4.85
N MET A 175 -34.35 13.74 -4.37
CA MET A 175 -34.41 15.21 -4.53
C MET A 175 -33.37 15.76 -5.51
N SER A 176 -32.27 15.04 -5.77
CA SER A 176 -31.23 15.48 -6.70
C SER A 176 -31.59 15.24 -8.17
N ASP A 177 -31.38 16.26 -9.00
CA ASP A 177 -31.30 16.08 -10.45
C ASP A 177 -30.16 15.12 -10.83
N ALA A 178 -30.25 14.50 -12.01
CA ALA A 178 -29.26 13.53 -12.50
C ALA A 178 -27.81 14.04 -12.52
N ALA A 179 -27.61 15.36 -12.61
CA ALA A 179 -26.28 15.97 -12.53
C ALA A 179 -25.67 15.91 -11.11
N ASN A 180 -26.51 15.96 -10.07
CA ASN A 180 -26.13 16.10 -8.66
C ASN A 180 -26.30 14.80 -7.84
N LEU A 181 -26.82 13.72 -8.45
CA LEU A 181 -26.86 12.40 -7.81
C LEU A 181 -25.46 11.97 -7.33
N PRO A 182 -25.32 11.45 -6.10
CA PRO A 182 -24.09 10.81 -5.64
C PRO A 182 -23.71 9.65 -6.56
N CYS A 183 -22.48 9.66 -7.07
CA CYS A 183 -21.94 8.54 -7.85
C CYS A 183 -21.16 7.60 -6.91
N ILE A 184 -21.38 6.29 -7.02
CA ILE A 184 -20.64 5.26 -6.27
C ILE A 184 -20.10 4.26 -7.28
N ARG A 185 -18.77 4.14 -7.36
CA ARG A 185 -18.04 3.26 -8.26
C ARG A 185 -17.29 2.20 -7.48
N PHE A 186 -17.41 0.94 -7.89
CA PHE A 186 -16.64 -0.16 -7.31
C PHE A 186 -15.48 -0.53 -8.23
N PHE A 187 -14.27 -0.55 -7.68
CA PHE A 187 -13.05 -0.89 -8.41
C PHE A 187 -12.37 -2.07 -7.70
N LEU A 188 -12.60 -3.27 -8.23
CA LEU A 188 -12.02 -4.52 -7.73
C LEU A 188 -10.52 -4.61 -8.08
N ALA A 189 -9.65 -4.19 -7.17
CA ALA A 189 -8.19 -4.27 -7.30
C ALA A 189 -7.45 -4.02 -5.98
N ASP A 190 -6.24 -4.56 -5.85
CA ASP A 190 -5.26 -4.15 -4.85
C ASP A 190 -5.11 -2.61 -4.84
N ALA A 191 -5.09 -2.03 -3.65
CA ALA A 191 -5.03 -0.59 -3.45
C ALA A 191 -3.86 0.06 -4.21
N THR A 192 -2.65 -0.54 -4.15
CA THR A 192 -1.50 0.03 -4.87
C THR A 192 -1.63 -0.15 -6.38
N ALA A 193 -2.11 -1.31 -6.86
CA ALA A 193 -2.31 -1.58 -8.28
C ALA A 193 -3.38 -0.66 -8.91
N ALA A 194 -4.48 -0.42 -8.19
CA ALA A 194 -5.51 0.55 -8.57
C ALA A 194 -4.94 1.97 -8.64
N CYS A 195 -4.17 2.39 -7.62
CA CYS A 195 -3.50 3.68 -7.62
C CYS A 195 -2.57 3.89 -8.81
N HIS A 196 -1.72 2.91 -9.09
CA HIS A 196 -0.81 2.94 -10.24
C HIS A 196 -1.56 2.94 -11.58
N ALA A 197 -2.70 2.24 -11.68
CA ALA A 197 -3.53 2.25 -12.88
C ALA A 197 -4.21 3.61 -13.12
N LEU A 198 -4.81 4.22 -12.09
CA LEU A 198 -5.41 5.55 -12.16
C LEU A 198 -4.37 6.63 -12.50
N ASN A 199 -3.17 6.55 -11.90
CA ASN A 199 -2.08 7.47 -12.20
C ASN A 199 -1.52 7.26 -13.62
N SER A 200 -1.42 6.00 -14.08
CA SER A 200 -1.04 5.68 -15.46
C SER A 200 -2.04 6.22 -16.47
N PHE A 201 -3.34 6.10 -16.22
CA PHE A 201 -4.38 6.73 -17.05
C PHE A 201 -4.27 8.25 -17.03
N ARG A 202 -4.14 8.88 -15.84
CA ARG A 202 -3.98 10.33 -15.68
C ARG A 202 -2.79 10.90 -16.46
N THR A 203 -1.70 10.14 -16.59
CA THR A 203 -0.45 10.58 -17.23
C THR A 203 -0.31 10.20 -18.70
N THR A 204 -0.94 9.10 -19.14
CA THR A 204 -0.74 8.54 -20.51
C THR A 204 -2.03 8.39 -21.32
N GLY A 205 -3.20 8.54 -20.70
CA GLY A 205 -4.50 8.18 -21.29
C GLY A 205 -4.74 6.66 -21.44
N SER A 206 -3.81 5.80 -21.00
CA SER A 206 -3.98 4.35 -21.13
C SER A 206 -5.03 3.80 -20.18
N LEU A 207 -6.06 3.16 -20.75
CA LEU A 207 -7.09 2.44 -20.00
C LEU A 207 -6.61 1.07 -19.49
N ALA A 208 -5.46 0.57 -19.96
CA ALA A 208 -4.95 -0.75 -19.59
C ALA A 208 -3.45 -0.65 -19.26
N MET A 209 -3.12 -0.80 -17.97
CA MET A 209 -1.73 -0.78 -17.49
C MET A 209 -1.07 -2.16 -17.58
N GLY A 210 -1.86 -3.24 -17.71
CA GLY A 210 -1.37 -4.61 -17.77
C GLY A 210 -0.96 -5.20 -16.41
N ALA A 211 -1.29 -4.52 -15.31
CA ALA A 211 -1.18 -5.07 -13.96
C ALA A 211 -2.35 -6.02 -13.64
N PRO A 212 -2.11 -7.11 -12.89
CA PRO A 212 -3.16 -7.96 -12.35
C PRO A 212 -3.99 -7.21 -11.28
N VAL A 213 -5.24 -7.59 -11.10
CA VAL A 213 -6.12 -7.02 -10.06
C VAL A 213 -5.62 -7.32 -8.65
N ALA A 214 -5.08 -8.50 -8.39
CA ALA A 214 -4.59 -8.92 -7.07
C ALA A 214 -3.57 -10.08 -7.21
N GLN A 215 -2.91 -10.49 -6.10
CA GLN A 215 -2.19 -11.76 -6.07
C GLN A 215 -3.15 -12.92 -6.30
N PHE A 216 -2.63 -14.01 -6.86
CA PHE A 216 -3.35 -15.23 -7.23
C PHE A 216 -4.38 -15.08 -8.37
N ARG A 217 -4.63 -13.86 -8.88
CA ARG A 217 -5.53 -13.58 -10.01
C ARG A 217 -4.74 -13.35 -11.30
N THR A 218 -5.32 -13.77 -12.44
CA THR A 218 -4.82 -13.47 -13.79
C THR A 218 -5.56 -12.32 -14.47
N ASP A 219 -6.69 -11.88 -13.90
CA ASP A 219 -7.48 -10.78 -14.42
C ASP A 219 -6.66 -9.49 -14.37
N LEU A 220 -6.61 -8.75 -15.49
CA LEU A 220 -5.83 -7.53 -15.61
C LEU A 220 -6.71 -6.29 -15.40
N ILE A 221 -6.17 -5.29 -14.71
CA ILE A 221 -6.84 -4.00 -14.51
C ILE A 221 -7.03 -3.32 -15.87
N ARG A 222 -8.31 -3.06 -16.17
CA ARG A 222 -8.76 -2.26 -17.31
C ARG A 222 -9.80 -1.26 -16.82
N LEU A 223 -9.52 0.02 -16.99
CA LEU A 223 -10.48 1.09 -16.71
C LEU A 223 -11.58 1.09 -17.77
N ASP A 224 -12.79 1.45 -17.35
CA ASP A 224 -13.94 1.53 -18.25
C ASP A 224 -13.77 2.63 -19.30
N SER A 225 -14.00 2.32 -20.57
CA SER A 225 -13.81 3.29 -21.64
C SER A 225 -14.90 4.36 -21.69
N GLU A 226 -16.13 4.05 -21.33
CA GLU A 226 -17.24 5.00 -21.40
C GLU A 226 -17.11 6.03 -20.28
N GLU A 227 -16.79 5.61 -19.06
CA GLU A 227 -16.64 6.53 -17.93
C GLU A 227 -15.37 7.38 -17.99
N TYR A 228 -14.21 6.78 -18.32
CA TYR A 228 -12.92 7.47 -18.23
C TYR A 228 -12.62 8.33 -19.48
N VAL A 229 -13.00 7.89 -20.69
CA VAL A 229 -12.76 8.69 -21.91
C VAL A 229 -13.73 9.87 -22.00
N ALA A 230 -14.97 9.73 -21.49
CA ALA A 230 -15.92 10.84 -21.40
C ALA A 230 -15.60 11.84 -20.27
N GLY A 231 -14.62 11.55 -19.41
CA GLY A 231 -14.28 12.37 -18.25
C GLY A 231 -15.32 12.33 -17.11
N CYS A 232 -16.17 11.30 -17.10
CA CYS A 232 -17.19 11.09 -16.07
C CYS A 232 -16.60 10.52 -14.77
N ALA A 233 -15.56 9.67 -14.88
CA ALA A 233 -14.84 9.11 -13.74
C ALA A 233 -13.61 9.96 -13.36
N PRO A 234 -13.37 10.20 -12.05
CA PRO A 234 -12.18 10.90 -11.59
C PRO A 234 -10.92 10.04 -11.68
N SER A 235 -9.82 10.65 -12.14
CA SER A 235 -8.45 10.13 -11.98
C SER A 235 -7.62 10.95 -10.99
N SER A 236 -8.27 11.91 -10.30
CA SER A 236 -7.70 12.69 -9.21
C SER A 236 -8.79 13.08 -8.20
N PHE A 237 -8.43 13.11 -6.92
CA PHE A 237 -9.39 13.07 -5.81
C PHE A 237 -9.10 14.16 -4.77
N HIS A 238 -10.15 14.78 -4.26
CA HIS A 238 -10.10 15.79 -3.21
C HIS A 238 -9.91 15.14 -1.83
N VAL A 239 -10.46 13.94 -1.65
CA VAL A 239 -10.30 13.14 -0.44
C VAL A 239 -9.73 11.79 -0.83
N ILE A 240 -8.70 11.32 -0.13
CA ILE A 240 -8.26 9.93 -0.17
C ILE A 240 -8.32 9.40 1.26
N GLU A 241 -9.11 8.36 1.50
CA GLU A 241 -9.15 7.61 2.75
C GLU A 241 -8.53 6.23 2.48
N THR A 242 -7.72 5.70 3.39
CA THR A 242 -6.93 4.48 3.14
C THR A 242 -7.20 3.33 4.10
N SER A 243 -8.25 3.42 4.92
CA SER A 243 -8.56 2.43 5.97
C SER A 243 -7.33 2.11 6.82
N ASN A 244 -7.33 0.96 7.51
CA ASN A 244 -6.18 0.49 8.30
C ASN A 244 -5.03 -0.07 7.44
N LEU A 245 -4.94 0.28 6.15
CA LEU A 245 -3.98 -0.34 5.23
C LEU A 245 -2.51 -0.15 5.65
N ILE A 246 -2.18 0.78 6.55
CA ILE A 246 -0.81 0.89 7.11
C ILE A 246 -0.37 -0.47 7.67
N ASP A 247 -1.25 -1.16 8.41
CA ASP A 247 -1.00 -2.44 9.08
C ASP A 247 -0.68 -3.59 8.09
N HIS A 248 -0.95 -3.41 6.80
CA HIS A 248 -0.88 -4.44 5.75
C HIS A 248 0.11 -4.08 4.63
N ILE A 249 0.07 -2.82 4.17
CA ILE A 249 0.79 -2.29 3.01
C ILE A 249 1.98 -1.41 3.43
N GLY A 250 2.00 -0.87 4.66
CA GLY A 250 3.02 0.05 5.16
C GLY A 250 2.79 1.50 4.73
N LEU A 251 3.02 2.45 5.66
CA LEU A 251 2.71 3.87 5.48
C LEU A 251 3.37 4.47 4.23
N LEU A 252 4.67 4.27 4.04
CA LEU A 252 5.39 4.88 2.91
C LEU A 252 4.88 4.35 1.56
N ASN A 253 4.54 3.06 1.45
CA ASN A 253 3.99 2.48 0.22
C ASN A 253 2.62 3.08 -0.12
N ILE A 254 1.78 3.32 0.88
CA ILE A 254 0.46 3.98 0.72
C ILE A 254 0.64 5.40 0.24
N LEU A 255 1.49 6.19 0.91
CA LEU A 255 1.76 7.58 0.52
C LEU A 255 2.31 7.65 -0.91
N VAL A 256 3.27 6.78 -1.26
CA VAL A 256 3.85 6.71 -2.61
C VAL A 256 2.81 6.41 -3.69
N ALA A 257 1.84 5.53 -3.42
CA ALA A 257 0.79 5.17 -4.36
C ALA A 257 -0.34 6.22 -4.44
N ALA A 258 -0.76 6.79 -3.31
CA ALA A 258 -1.92 7.67 -3.21
C ALA A 258 -1.62 9.15 -3.50
N VAL A 259 -0.45 9.66 -3.09
CA VAL A 259 -0.05 11.07 -3.28
C VAL A 259 -0.13 11.54 -4.75
N PRO A 260 0.21 10.74 -5.79
CA PRO A 260 0.00 11.11 -7.19
C PRO A 260 -1.47 11.33 -7.59
N LEU A 261 -2.43 10.75 -6.88
CA LEU A 261 -3.85 10.89 -7.17
C LEU A 261 -4.50 12.10 -6.48
N LEU A 262 -3.90 12.60 -5.40
CA LEU A 262 -4.44 13.75 -4.67
C LEU A 262 -4.57 14.98 -5.59
N SER A 263 -5.71 15.65 -5.49
CA SER A 263 -6.03 16.87 -6.23
C SER A 263 -5.07 18.00 -5.83
N PRO A 264 -4.69 18.91 -6.74
CA PRO A 264 -3.89 20.09 -6.41
C PRO A 264 -4.73 21.23 -5.77
N SER A 265 -5.94 20.95 -5.28
CA SER A 265 -6.71 21.91 -4.47
C SER A 265 -6.12 22.03 -3.07
N LEU A 266 -6.16 23.22 -2.47
CA LEU A 266 -5.68 23.49 -1.10
C LEU A 266 -6.55 22.81 -0.04
N SER A 267 -7.81 22.51 -0.36
CA SER A 267 -8.73 21.73 0.49
C SER A 267 -8.37 20.24 0.56
N SER A 268 -7.60 19.72 -0.40
CA SER A 268 -7.41 18.28 -0.58
C SER A 268 -6.74 17.62 0.62
N VAL A 269 -7.27 16.46 1.00
CA VAL A 269 -6.89 15.75 2.22
C VAL A 269 -6.67 14.26 1.95
N LEU A 270 -5.68 13.69 2.63
CA LEU A 270 -5.45 12.25 2.69
C LEU A 270 -5.57 11.81 4.15
N TYR A 271 -6.26 10.71 4.43
CA TYR A 271 -6.35 10.10 5.76
C TYR A 271 -5.67 8.74 5.73
N THR A 272 -4.84 8.45 6.72
CA THR A 272 -4.30 7.11 6.95
C THR A 272 -4.61 6.63 8.35
N GLU A 273 -4.83 5.34 8.51
CA GLU A 273 -5.24 4.71 9.77
C GLU A 273 -4.37 3.48 10.05
N SER A 274 -4.05 3.25 11.33
CA SER A 274 -3.37 2.05 11.82
C SER A 274 -4.10 1.59 13.07
N LEU A 275 -4.30 0.27 13.20
CA LEU A 275 -4.82 -0.34 14.42
C LEU A 275 -3.72 -1.07 15.20
N LEU A 276 -2.61 -1.39 14.53
CA LEU A 276 -1.48 -2.10 15.10
C LEU A 276 -0.29 -1.17 15.30
N PHE A 277 0.58 -1.59 16.21
CA PHE A 277 1.87 -0.98 16.48
C PHE A 277 2.87 -2.10 16.78
N ASN A 278 4.11 -1.99 16.31
CA ASN A 278 5.16 -3.00 16.40
C ASN A 278 6.31 -2.59 17.32
N GLY A 279 6.48 -1.30 17.58
CA GLY A 279 7.53 -0.73 18.41
C GLY A 279 7.34 -0.98 19.92
N GLU A 280 8.23 -0.36 20.71
CA GLU A 280 8.15 -0.41 22.17
C GLU A 280 7.08 0.55 22.72
N ASP A 281 6.90 1.69 22.05
CA ASP A 281 6.02 2.79 22.47
C ASP A 281 5.14 3.24 21.30
N ALA A 282 3.86 2.86 21.34
CA ALA A 282 2.86 3.22 20.33
C ALA A 282 2.73 4.73 20.12
N THR A 283 3.15 5.55 21.09
CA THR A 283 3.07 7.02 20.98
C THR A 283 4.22 7.64 20.19
N LYS A 284 5.22 6.85 19.77
CA LYS A 284 6.41 7.31 19.03
C LYS A 284 6.57 6.69 17.64
N GLU A 285 6.11 5.44 17.46
CA GLU A 285 6.30 4.65 16.24
C GLU A 285 5.89 5.36 14.94
N PHE A 286 4.93 6.29 14.98
CA PHE A 286 4.54 7.08 13.81
C PHE A 286 5.70 7.78 13.08
N ALA A 287 6.68 8.32 13.82
CA ALA A 287 7.85 8.94 13.21
C ALA A 287 8.78 7.88 12.58
N GLU A 288 8.92 6.73 13.25
CA GLU A 288 9.73 5.60 12.81
C GLU A 288 9.20 5.01 11.48
N LEU A 289 7.87 5.01 11.27
CA LEU A 289 7.22 4.57 10.02
C LEU A 289 7.56 5.43 8.79
N LEU A 290 8.15 6.61 8.96
CA LEU A 290 8.58 7.49 7.86
C LEU A 290 10.07 7.36 7.50
N TYR A 291 10.89 6.74 8.36
CA TYR A 291 12.32 6.52 8.14
C TYR A 291 13.16 7.80 7.89
N ALA A 292 12.62 8.97 8.24
CA ALA A 292 13.28 10.27 8.28
C ALA A 292 12.46 11.20 9.20
N ASP A 293 12.99 12.40 9.49
CA ASP A 293 12.22 13.44 10.17
C ASP A 293 10.91 13.77 9.43
N ILE A 294 9.86 14.08 10.21
CA ILE A 294 8.51 14.38 9.71
C ILE A 294 8.51 15.62 8.81
N GLY A 295 9.28 16.66 9.15
CA GLY A 295 9.43 17.87 8.36
C GLY A 295 10.17 17.60 7.04
N THR A 296 11.31 16.90 7.12
CA THR A 296 12.07 16.46 5.94
C THR A 296 11.20 15.64 4.99
N MET A 297 10.53 14.60 5.47
CA MET A 297 9.66 13.75 4.65
C MET A 297 8.43 14.51 4.11
N ALA A 298 7.90 15.47 4.86
CA ALA A 298 6.79 16.31 4.42
C ALA A 298 7.16 17.22 3.23
N LEU A 299 8.40 17.71 3.15
CA LEU A 299 8.89 18.43 1.97
C LEU A 299 9.07 17.49 0.76
N LEU A 300 9.63 16.29 0.97
CA LEU A 300 9.83 15.31 -0.09
C LEU A 300 8.51 14.85 -0.73
N LEU A 301 7.48 14.61 0.08
CA LEU A 301 6.15 14.16 -0.36
C LEU A 301 5.19 15.31 -0.72
N ASN A 302 5.51 16.54 -0.32
CA ASN A 302 4.62 17.71 -0.31
C ASN A 302 3.30 17.45 0.46
N LEU A 303 3.40 16.71 1.56
CA LEU A 303 2.28 16.23 2.36
C LEU A 303 2.72 16.06 3.83
N CYS A 304 2.03 16.70 4.77
CA CYS A 304 2.41 16.70 6.19
C CYS A 304 1.22 16.33 7.09
N PRO A 305 1.43 15.71 8.26
CA PRO A 305 0.39 15.55 9.27
C PRO A 305 -0.09 16.92 9.77
N VAL A 306 -1.41 17.16 9.72
CA VAL A 306 -2.01 18.42 10.16
C VAL A 306 -1.73 18.68 11.64
N ASP A 307 -1.78 17.64 12.47
CA ASP A 307 -1.57 17.73 13.91
C ASP A 307 -0.10 18.10 14.25
N TYR A 308 0.85 17.73 13.40
CA TYR A 308 2.26 18.12 13.51
C TYR A 308 2.48 19.58 13.10
N LEU A 309 1.90 20.03 11.98
CA LEU A 309 2.00 21.43 11.52
C LEU A 309 1.30 22.42 12.46
N SER A 310 0.16 22.04 13.02
CA SER A 310 -0.68 22.93 13.82
C SER A 310 -0.36 22.91 15.32
N GLY A 311 0.33 21.87 15.79
CA GLY A 311 0.61 21.66 17.22
C GLY A 311 -0.62 21.25 18.05
N PHE A 312 -1.75 20.94 17.43
CA PHE A 312 -2.96 20.43 18.10
C PHE A 312 -3.70 19.40 17.25
N THR A 313 -4.48 18.53 17.90
CA THR A 313 -5.37 17.59 17.20
C THR A 313 -6.84 17.91 17.48
N THR A 314 -7.70 17.68 16.49
CA THR A 314 -9.16 17.76 16.66
C THR A 314 -9.77 16.43 17.15
N ARG A 315 -8.99 15.36 17.24
CA ARG A 315 -9.44 14.02 17.66
C ARG A 315 -8.91 13.69 19.05
N SER A 316 -9.78 13.30 19.98
CA SER A 316 -9.32 12.81 21.29
C SER A 316 -8.78 11.38 21.15
N ASN A 317 -7.48 11.19 21.41
CA ASN A 317 -6.83 9.89 21.57
C ASN A 317 -6.66 9.48 23.06
N THR A 318 -7.25 10.26 23.98
CA THR A 318 -7.11 10.04 25.44
C THR A 318 -7.57 8.64 25.85
N HIS A 319 -8.57 8.11 25.15
CA HIS A 319 -9.06 6.75 25.34
C HIS A 319 -7.98 5.73 24.99
N GLU A 320 -7.44 5.73 23.77
CA GLU A 320 -6.37 4.81 23.33
C GLU A 320 -5.14 4.87 24.26
N ILE A 321 -4.68 6.07 24.62
CA ILE A 321 -3.57 6.26 25.57
C ILE A 321 -3.90 5.66 26.95
N MET A 322 -5.15 5.77 27.41
CA MET A 322 -5.60 5.25 28.69
C MET A 322 -5.62 3.72 28.68
N VAL A 323 -6.21 3.08 27.66
CA VAL A 323 -6.23 1.62 27.55
C VAL A 323 -4.84 1.05 27.34
N HIS A 324 -4.02 1.67 26.49
CA HIS A 324 -2.62 1.29 26.34
C HIS A 324 -1.90 1.28 27.70
N LYS A 325 -1.96 2.37 28.46
CA LYS A 325 -1.28 2.49 29.78
C LYS A 325 -1.87 1.65 30.91
N PHE A 326 -3.12 1.19 30.78
CA PHE A 326 -3.72 0.26 31.75
C PHE A 326 -3.47 -1.21 31.41
N LEU A 327 -3.50 -1.58 30.13
CA LEU A 327 -3.22 -2.95 29.68
C LEU A 327 -1.72 -3.26 29.62
N SER A 328 -0.84 -2.27 29.42
CA SER A 328 0.62 -2.46 29.39
C SER A 328 1.27 -2.71 30.77
N LYS A 329 0.49 -3.09 31.79
CA LYS A 329 0.97 -3.33 33.17
C LYS A 329 1.01 -4.80 33.57
N ASP A 330 0.37 -5.68 32.81
CA ASP A 330 0.46 -7.15 32.98
C ASP A 330 1.21 -7.76 31.79
N ASP A 331 2.24 -8.57 32.08
CA ASP A 331 3.25 -9.05 31.12
C ASP A 331 2.72 -9.81 29.88
N ASP A 332 3.41 -9.58 28.75
CA ASP A 332 3.63 -10.47 27.58
C ASP A 332 2.45 -11.08 26.79
N LYS A 333 1.22 -10.97 27.30
CA LYS A 333 0.07 -11.76 26.83
C LYS A 333 -1.10 -10.97 26.24
N ALA A 334 -1.17 -9.67 26.48
CA ALA A 334 -2.21 -8.83 25.90
C ALA A 334 -1.80 -8.33 24.51
N HIS A 335 -2.61 -8.62 23.50
CA HIS A 335 -2.54 -7.92 22.21
C HIS A 335 -3.06 -6.48 22.42
N THR A 336 -2.17 -5.53 22.71
CA THR A 336 -2.53 -4.12 22.76
C THR A 336 -2.63 -3.56 21.35
N GLN A 337 -3.86 -3.52 20.84
CA GLN A 337 -4.24 -2.64 19.73
C GLN A 337 -3.95 -1.19 20.15
N PHE A 338 -3.54 -0.35 19.20
CA PHE A 338 -3.43 1.10 19.43
C PHE A 338 -3.90 1.81 18.16
N HIS A 339 -5.07 2.45 18.25
CA HIS A 339 -5.67 3.10 17.11
C HIS A 339 -5.05 4.48 16.87
N GLN A 340 -4.33 4.62 15.76
CA GLN A 340 -3.83 5.90 15.29
C GLN A 340 -4.49 6.29 13.96
N VAL A 341 -4.93 7.54 13.86
CA VAL A 341 -5.44 8.11 12.61
C VAL A 341 -4.75 9.43 12.33
N THR A 342 -4.18 9.57 11.15
CA THR A 342 -3.45 10.77 10.73
C THR A 342 -4.19 11.47 9.60
N THR A 343 -4.44 12.77 9.77
CA THR A 343 -4.94 13.65 8.71
C THR A 343 -3.74 14.32 8.04
N TRP A 344 -3.64 14.17 6.72
CA TRP A 344 -2.55 14.69 5.91
C TRP A 344 -3.05 15.76 4.94
N LYS A 345 -2.39 16.91 4.92
CA LYS A 345 -2.64 17.98 3.94
C LYS A 345 -1.32 18.48 3.36
N SER A 346 -1.40 19.15 2.21
CA SER A 346 -0.20 19.79 1.63
C SER A 346 0.22 20.96 2.52
N PRO A 347 1.51 21.16 2.86
CA PRO A 347 1.93 22.22 3.78
C PRO A 347 1.42 23.62 3.41
N ILE A 348 1.27 23.88 2.12
CA ILE A 348 0.78 25.15 1.55
C ILE A 348 -0.70 25.42 1.82
N SER A 349 -1.50 24.43 2.28
CA SER A 349 -2.89 24.67 2.69
C SER A 349 -3.00 25.53 3.94
N CYS A 350 -1.90 25.67 4.70
CA CYS A 350 -1.81 26.53 5.87
C CYS A 350 -1.35 27.97 5.52
N ASP A 351 -0.97 28.24 4.27
CA ASP A 351 -0.61 29.59 3.82
C ASP A 351 -1.88 30.42 3.54
N SER A 352 -2.23 31.27 4.51
CA SER A 352 -3.37 32.18 4.41
C SER A 352 -3.28 33.17 3.24
N VAL A 353 -2.07 33.57 2.78
CA VAL A 353 -1.93 34.47 1.64
C VAL A 353 -2.25 33.75 0.34
N LEU A 354 -1.75 32.52 0.17
CA LEU A 354 -2.06 31.69 -1.00
C LEU A 354 -3.54 31.27 -1.01
N ALA A 355 -4.10 30.89 0.15
CA ALA A 355 -5.52 30.54 0.27
C ALA A 355 -6.46 31.71 -0.05
N LEU A 356 -6.12 32.94 0.35
CA LEU A 356 -6.95 34.14 0.10
C LEU A 356 -6.84 34.70 -1.33
N HIS A 357 -5.79 34.34 -2.08
CA HIS A 357 -5.51 34.89 -3.42
C HIS A 357 -5.52 33.83 -4.54
N GLU A 358 -6.03 32.63 -4.27
CA GLU A 358 -5.98 31.45 -5.16
C GLU A 358 -4.56 31.15 -5.71
N GLY A 359 -3.54 31.55 -4.93
CA GLY A 359 -2.14 31.43 -5.31
C GLY A 359 -1.67 29.99 -5.25
N ARG A 360 -0.96 29.52 -6.28
CA ARG A 360 -0.16 28.30 -6.20
C ARG A 360 1.32 28.67 -6.11
N PRO A 361 2.11 28.04 -5.22
CA PRO A 361 3.56 28.21 -5.22
C PRO A 361 4.11 27.77 -6.58
N ARG A 362 4.95 28.61 -7.20
CA ARG A 362 5.36 28.43 -8.59
C ARG A 362 6.42 27.34 -8.78
N SER A 363 7.21 27.08 -7.75
CA SER A 363 8.33 26.15 -7.76
C SER A 363 8.32 25.25 -6.52
N PRO A 364 8.69 23.96 -6.64
CA PRO A 364 8.98 23.11 -5.48
C PRO A 364 10.23 23.58 -4.73
N PRO A 365 10.46 23.11 -3.50
CA PRO A 365 11.73 23.31 -2.79
C PRO A 365 12.90 22.67 -3.56
N VAL A 366 14.07 23.29 -3.47
CA VAL A 366 15.32 22.84 -4.11
C VAL A 366 16.30 22.42 -3.01
N PHE A 367 16.83 21.21 -3.12
CA PHE A 367 17.84 20.66 -2.22
C PHE A 367 19.21 20.66 -2.91
N ASP A 368 20.30 20.68 -2.14
CA ASP A 368 21.59 20.28 -2.69
C ASP A 368 21.56 18.79 -3.11
N ALA A 369 22.23 18.47 -4.22
CA ALA A 369 22.24 17.13 -4.79
C ALA A 369 23.04 16.13 -3.94
N GLY A 370 24.09 16.58 -3.24
CA GLY A 370 24.88 15.76 -2.32
C GLY A 370 24.14 15.50 -1.01
N GLN A 371 23.49 16.51 -0.45
CA GLN A 371 22.64 16.35 0.75
C GLN A 371 21.45 15.43 0.47
N LEU A 372 20.67 15.69 -0.59
CA LEU A 372 19.53 14.83 -0.96
C LEU A 372 19.95 13.40 -1.29
N GLY A 373 21.09 13.21 -1.96
CA GLY A 373 21.62 11.87 -2.24
C GLY A 373 22.14 11.12 -1.01
N THR A 374 22.47 11.83 0.07
CA THR A 374 22.85 11.24 1.38
C THR A 374 21.58 10.87 2.14
N LEU A 375 20.67 11.83 2.37
CA LEU A 375 19.36 11.61 2.99
C LEU A 375 18.59 10.41 2.40
N LEU A 376 18.55 10.30 1.07
CA LEU A 376 17.85 9.19 0.41
C LEU A 376 18.56 7.84 0.63
N PHE A 377 19.87 7.82 0.86
CA PHE A 377 20.59 6.61 1.28
C PHE A 377 20.29 6.28 2.75
N ASP A 378 20.21 7.27 3.63
CA ASP A 378 19.92 7.04 5.05
C ASP A 378 18.49 6.49 5.24
N VAL A 379 17.52 6.99 4.47
CA VAL A 379 16.17 6.39 4.35
C VAL A 379 16.23 4.95 3.83
N TYR A 380 17.04 4.65 2.81
CA TYR A 380 17.22 3.28 2.31
C TYR A 380 17.80 2.36 3.40
N HIS A 381 18.81 2.84 4.12
CA HIS A 381 19.46 2.13 5.20
C HIS A 381 18.47 1.78 6.30
N ALA A 382 17.77 2.79 6.85
CA ALA A 382 16.78 2.59 7.91
C ALA A 382 15.61 1.66 7.52
N VAL A 383 15.22 1.64 6.24
CA VAL A 383 14.17 0.72 5.72
C VAL A 383 14.65 -0.74 5.63
N PHE A 384 15.95 -0.99 5.40
CA PHE A 384 16.47 -2.33 5.08
C PHE A 384 17.56 -2.87 6.04
N GLU A 385 18.02 -2.13 7.05
CA GLU A 385 19.06 -2.61 7.98
C GLU A 385 18.62 -3.83 8.81
N GLN A 386 17.34 -3.88 9.21
CA GLN A 386 16.76 -5.01 9.96
C GLN A 386 16.50 -6.26 9.11
N GLU A 387 16.88 -6.25 7.83
CA GLU A 387 17.00 -7.50 7.06
C GLU A 387 18.18 -8.36 7.53
N ASP A 388 19.22 -7.74 8.09
CA ASP A 388 20.30 -8.45 8.75
C ASP A 388 19.85 -8.95 10.14
N ALA A 389 19.97 -10.27 10.36
CA ALA A 389 19.53 -10.88 11.59
C ALA A 389 20.27 -10.33 12.82
N MET A 390 21.59 -10.09 12.73
CA MET A 390 22.35 -9.58 13.89
C MET A 390 21.92 -8.17 14.28
N THR A 391 21.63 -7.32 13.29
CA THR A 391 21.09 -5.98 13.47
C THR A 391 19.69 -6.00 14.07
N PHE A 392 18.79 -6.85 13.55
CA PHE A 392 17.48 -7.11 14.14
C PHE A 392 17.59 -7.55 15.62
N TRP A 393 18.43 -8.55 15.92
CA TRP A 393 18.66 -9.04 17.28
C TRP A 393 19.25 -7.98 18.20
N ARG A 394 20.10 -7.07 17.69
CA ARG A 394 20.72 -5.97 18.45
C ARG A 394 19.73 -4.86 18.77
N GLN A 395 18.90 -4.45 17.82
CA GLN A 395 17.94 -3.36 18.01
C GLN A 395 16.73 -3.77 18.86
N ASN A 396 16.29 -5.04 18.75
CA ASN A 396 15.07 -5.51 19.39
C ASN A 396 15.30 -6.23 20.74
N GLN A 397 16.45 -6.04 21.41
CA GLN A 397 16.79 -6.77 22.64
C GLN A 397 15.78 -6.57 23.78
N HIS A 398 15.21 -5.37 23.89
CA HIS A 398 14.32 -5.00 24.99
C HIS A 398 12.84 -5.36 24.74
N ASN A 399 12.46 -5.66 23.49
CA ASN A 399 11.08 -5.96 23.06
C ASN A 399 10.99 -7.24 22.20
N LEU A 400 11.92 -8.18 22.44
CA LEU A 400 12.20 -9.30 21.54
C LEU A 400 10.96 -10.16 21.21
N LEU A 401 10.13 -10.51 22.21
CA LEU A 401 8.97 -11.37 21.97
C LEU A 401 7.95 -10.73 21.02
N ARG A 402 7.79 -9.40 21.06
CA ARG A 402 6.94 -8.65 20.13
C ARG A 402 7.59 -8.58 18.76
N ALA A 403 8.86 -8.18 18.70
CA ALA A 403 9.63 -8.08 17.46
C ALA A 403 9.66 -9.43 16.71
N MET A 404 9.79 -10.56 17.40
CA MET A 404 9.69 -11.89 16.79
C MET A 404 8.32 -12.15 16.17
N ARG A 405 7.22 -11.74 16.84
CA ARG A 405 5.84 -11.87 16.32
C ARG A 405 5.61 -10.97 15.09
N SER A 406 6.14 -9.75 15.09
CA SER A 406 6.04 -8.80 13.97
C SER A 406 7.13 -8.93 12.90
N SER A 407 8.17 -9.76 13.09
CA SER A 407 9.29 -9.92 12.13
C SER A 407 8.90 -10.45 10.75
N ASN A 408 7.66 -10.93 10.58
CA ASN A 408 7.09 -11.26 9.27
C ASN A 408 6.34 -10.08 8.63
N MET A 409 6.03 -9.00 9.34
CA MET A 409 5.33 -7.80 8.85
C MET A 409 6.30 -6.84 8.15
N ILE A 410 7.03 -7.34 7.14
CA ILE A 410 7.96 -6.52 6.35
C ILE A 410 7.20 -6.01 5.13
N HIS A 411 6.81 -4.74 5.13
CA HIS A 411 5.98 -4.14 4.08
C HIS A 411 6.77 -3.65 2.86
N TYR A 412 8.04 -3.29 3.06
CA TYR A 412 8.85 -2.56 2.08
C TYR A 412 9.70 -3.49 1.20
N MET A 413 9.88 -3.10 -0.06
CA MET A 413 10.70 -3.83 -1.02
C MET A 413 11.41 -2.86 -1.97
N ARG A 414 12.42 -3.36 -2.70
CA ARG A 414 13.27 -2.51 -3.57
C ARG A 414 12.48 -1.82 -4.68
N GLU A 415 11.41 -2.45 -5.19
CA GLU A 415 10.47 -1.80 -6.10
C GLU A 415 9.75 -0.61 -5.45
N SER A 416 9.26 -0.76 -4.22
CA SER A 416 8.49 0.30 -3.58
C SER A 416 9.38 1.49 -3.17
N PHE A 417 10.63 1.21 -2.79
CA PHE A 417 11.65 2.25 -2.62
C PHE A 417 12.03 2.94 -3.94
N ALA A 418 12.15 2.21 -5.06
CA ALA A 418 12.36 2.83 -6.37
C ALA A 418 11.15 3.73 -6.77
N LEU A 419 9.93 3.34 -6.43
CA LEU A 419 8.74 4.17 -6.64
C LEU A 419 8.71 5.40 -5.71
N PHE A 420 9.23 5.30 -4.48
CA PHE A 420 9.45 6.46 -3.60
C PHE A 420 10.44 7.46 -4.24
N LEU A 421 11.62 6.99 -4.67
CA LEU A 421 12.60 7.83 -5.37
C LEU A 421 12.02 8.50 -6.62
N LYS A 422 11.18 7.77 -7.38
CA LYS A 422 10.44 8.31 -8.52
C LYS A 422 9.53 9.45 -8.09
N LEU A 423 8.70 9.25 -7.06
CA LEU A 423 7.80 10.28 -6.54
C LEU A 423 8.57 11.52 -6.08
N VAL A 424 9.67 11.35 -5.34
CA VAL A 424 10.52 12.46 -4.87
C VAL A 424 11.05 13.28 -6.05
N ARG A 425 11.64 12.62 -7.06
CA ARG A 425 12.14 13.31 -8.26
C ARG A 425 11.06 14.10 -8.98
N GLU A 426 9.88 13.50 -9.17
CA GLU A 426 8.77 14.09 -9.91
C GLU A 426 8.10 15.24 -9.14
N ARG A 427 7.99 15.12 -7.81
CA ARG A 427 7.48 16.18 -6.90
C ARG A 427 8.43 17.38 -6.83
N LEU A 428 9.72 17.13 -6.61
CA LEU A 428 10.75 18.17 -6.54
C LEU A 428 11.15 18.73 -7.91
N ARG A 429 10.69 18.11 -9.01
CA ARG A 429 11.03 18.48 -10.41
C ARG A 429 12.53 18.60 -10.64
N VAL A 430 13.31 17.69 -10.04
CA VAL A 430 14.78 17.71 -10.15
C VAL A 430 15.18 17.48 -11.61
N SER A 431 16.05 18.35 -12.15
CA SER A 431 16.56 18.20 -13.51
C SER A 431 17.33 16.90 -13.70
N SER A 432 17.38 16.36 -14.92
CA SER A 432 18.07 15.10 -15.22
C SER A 432 19.51 15.08 -14.69
N ASP A 433 20.26 16.17 -14.88
CA ASP A 433 21.68 16.24 -14.50
C ASP A 433 21.87 16.35 -12.98
N GLN A 434 21.01 17.09 -12.28
CA GLN A 434 21.02 17.13 -10.82
C GLN A 434 20.58 15.77 -10.23
N TRP A 435 19.59 15.11 -10.83
CA TRP A 435 19.14 13.80 -10.38
C TRP A 435 20.19 12.72 -10.60
N CYS A 436 20.96 12.78 -11.70
CA CYS A 436 22.14 11.94 -11.86
C CYS A 436 23.13 12.12 -10.71
N ARG A 437 23.44 13.37 -10.31
CA ARG A 437 24.33 13.64 -9.16
C ARG A 437 23.78 13.12 -7.82
N VAL A 438 22.46 13.26 -7.58
CA VAL A 438 21.76 12.69 -6.41
C VAL A 438 21.95 11.16 -6.37
N MET A 439 21.68 10.50 -7.50
CA MET A 439 21.77 9.04 -7.60
C MET A 439 23.22 8.53 -7.60
N GLU A 440 24.17 9.26 -8.17
CA GLU A 440 25.61 8.95 -8.05
C GLU A 440 26.06 8.99 -6.59
N ARG A 441 25.64 9.99 -5.81
CA ARG A 441 25.90 10.05 -4.36
C ARG A 441 25.28 8.86 -3.63
N PHE A 442 24.00 8.57 -3.88
CA PHE A 442 23.28 7.43 -3.29
C PHE A 442 24.00 6.09 -3.59
N ILE A 443 24.33 5.82 -4.86
CA ILE A 443 24.97 4.56 -5.28
C ILE A 443 26.39 4.43 -4.72
N ASN A 444 27.13 5.54 -4.59
CA ASN A 444 28.46 5.51 -3.98
C ASN A 444 28.40 5.18 -2.47
N LEU A 445 27.38 5.66 -1.75
CA LEU A 445 27.16 5.28 -0.34
C LEU A 445 26.71 3.81 -0.24
N GLU A 446 25.71 3.41 -1.04
CA GLU A 446 25.18 2.05 -1.07
C GLU A 446 26.22 0.99 -1.46
N GLY A 447 27.17 1.34 -2.33
CA GLY A 447 28.29 0.48 -2.71
C GLY A 447 29.43 0.43 -1.70
N ALA A 448 29.56 1.45 -0.83
CA ALA A 448 30.59 1.55 0.20
C ALA A 448 30.12 1.06 1.59
N ASP A 449 28.82 0.88 1.79
CA ASP A 449 28.28 0.35 3.04
C ASP A 449 28.61 -1.14 3.23
N GLU A 450 29.18 -1.45 4.40
CA GLU A 450 29.43 -2.81 4.89
C GLU A 450 28.48 -3.18 6.05
N THR A 451 27.62 -2.27 6.52
CA THR A 451 26.76 -2.47 7.69
C THR A 451 25.47 -3.23 7.40
N MET A 452 25.04 -3.31 6.14
CA MET A 452 23.92 -4.13 5.70
C MET A 452 24.36 -5.36 4.85
N PRO A 453 24.88 -6.45 5.44
CA PRO A 453 25.34 -7.63 4.66
C PRO A 453 24.30 -8.19 3.68
N MET A 454 23.03 -8.22 4.10
CA MET A 454 21.90 -8.70 3.30
C MET A 454 21.58 -7.82 2.08
N ASN A 455 22.06 -6.57 2.05
CA ASN A 455 21.93 -5.72 0.88
C ASN A 455 22.68 -6.32 -0.34
N THR A 456 23.81 -7.01 -0.12
CA THR A 456 24.61 -7.63 -1.20
C THR A 456 23.80 -8.57 -2.10
N VAL A 457 22.93 -9.41 -1.52
CA VAL A 457 22.09 -10.36 -2.27
C VAL A 457 20.81 -9.75 -2.84
N ASN A 458 20.46 -8.52 -2.42
CA ASN A 458 19.29 -7.77 -2.90
C ASN A 458 19.67 -6.58 -3.81
N ARG A 459 20.96 -6.24 -3.95
CA ARG A 459 21.48 -5.11 -4.75
C ARG A 459 21.01 -5.16 -6.21
N ASN A 460 20.91 -6.35 -6.78
CA ASN A 460 20.39 -6.55 -8.13
C ASN A 460 18.87 -6.35 -8.25
N ASP A 461 18.09 -6.56 -7.18
CA ASP A 461 16.66 -6.19 -7.08
C ASP A 461 16.53 -4.66 -7.14
N LEU A 462 17.29 -3.95 -6.30
CA LEU A 462 17.34 -2.48 -6.26
C LEU A 462 17.66 -1.91 -7.63
N TYR A 463 18.78 -2.31 -8.21
CA TYR A 463 19.24 -1.76 -9.48
C TYR A 463 18.28 -2.11 -10.63
N ALA A 464 17.68 -3.31 -10.64
CA ALA A 464 16.65 -3.66 -11.61
C ALA A 464 15.43 -2.72 -11.51
N HIS A 465 14.93 -2.46 -10.30
CA HIS A 465 13.77 -1.59 -10.12
C HIS A 465 14.07 -0.10 -10.39
N LEU A 466 15.27 0.40 -10.04
CA LEU A 466 15.72 1.75 -10.44
C LEU A 466 15.68 1.95 -11.96
N HIS A 467 16.16 0.96 -12.72
CA HIS A 467 16.14 1.00 -14.18
C HIS A 467 14.72 0.82 -14.74
N ARG A 468 13.97 -0.16 -14.23
CA ARG A 468 12.58 -0.48 -14.65
C ARG A 468 11.66 0.73 -14.52
N GLN A 469 11.74 1.43 -13.39
CA GLN A 469 10.89 2.59 -13.07
C GLN A 469 11.41 3.90 -13.68
N ASN A 470 12.48 3.85 -14.49
CA ASN A 470 13.12 5.00 -15.12
C ASN A 470 13.65 6.05 -14.11
N VAL A 471 14.11 5.59 -12.95
CA VAL A 471 14.66 6.43 -11.86
C VAL A 471 16.14 6.68 -12.07
N TYR A 472 16.92 5.61 -12.26
CA TYR A 472 18.35 5.66 -12.51
C TYR A 472 18.79 4.44 -13.32
N THR A 473 19.81 4.61 -14.16
CA THR A 473 20.45 3.50 -14.87
C THR A 473 21.93 3.47 -14.51
N VAL A 474 22.30 2.45 -13.74
CA VAL A 474 23.66 2.09 -13.37
C VAL A 474 24.52 1.74 -14.60
N ASP A 475 25.82 2.03 -14.55
CA ASP A 475 26.71 1.99 -15.72
C ASP A 475 26.83 0.64 -16.41
N TYR A 476 26.70 -0.45 -15.65
CA TYR A 476 26.79 -1.79 -16.22
C TYR A 476 25.58 -2.13 -17.13
N TYR A 477 24.42 -1.45 -16.96
CA TYR A 477 23.30 -1.52 -17.93
C TYR A 477 23.50 -0.62 -19.16
N LYS A 478 24.36 0.40 -19.07
CA LYS A 478 24.70 1.27 -20.22
C LYS A 478 25.61 0.55 -21.23
N LYS A 479 26.30 -0.52 -20.80
CA LYS A 479 27.13 -1.38 -21.66
C LYS A 479 26.24 -2.30 -22.49
N ALA A 480 26.06 -1.97 -23.76
CA ALA A 480 25.23 -2.74 -24.67
C ALA A 480 25.82 -4.13 -24.97
N GLY A 481 24.94 -5.13 -25.08
CA GLY A 481 25.27 -6.47 -25.57
C GLY A 481 25.62 -7.49 -24.49
N GLY A 482 24.60 -8.02 -23.80
CA GLY A 482 24.75 -9.25 -23.01
C GLY A 482 25.14 -10.45 -23.89
N GLN A 483 25.65 -11.51 -23.28
CA GLN A 483 26.08 -12.68 -24.04
C GLN A 483 24.88 -13.42 -24.65
N LYS A 484 24.89 -13.65 -25.98
CA LYS A 484 23.87 -14.47 -26.68
C LYS A 484 24.08 -15.97 -26.45
N ILE A 485 24.01 -16.38 -25.18
CA ILE A 485 24.13 -17.77 -24.73
C ILE A 485 22.88 -18.18 -23.94
N GLY A 486 22.74 -19.47 -23.64
CA GLY A 486 21.62 -19.99 -22.83
C GLY A 486 20.26 -19.57 -23.41
N ARG A 487 19.43 -18.94 -22.57
CA ARG A 487 18.07 -18.49 -22.94
C ARG A 487 18.06 -17.35 -23.97
N PHE A 488 19.16 -16.60 -24.12
CA PHE A 488 19.24 -15.47 -25.04
C PHE A 488 19.82 -15.80 -26.42
N THR A 489 20.24 -17.05 -26.66
CA THR A 489 20.88 -17.49 -27.93
C THR A 489 20.06 -17.12 -29.17
N GLY A 490 18.73 -17.12 -29.07
CA GLY A 490 17.82 -16.79 -30.18
C GLY A 490 17.40 -15.32 -30.28
N TRP A 491 17.69 -14.48 -29.28
CA TRP A 491 17.13 -13.12 -29.15
C TRP A 491 17.82 -12.14 -30.10
N ASP A 492 17.04 -11.25 -30.73
CA ASP A 492 17.59 -10.18 -31.59
C ASP A 492 18.35 -9.16 -30.75
N ILE A 493 17.71 -8.65 -29.69
CA ILE A 493 18.23 -7.67 -28.73
C ILE A 493 18.01 -8.22 -27.32
N ILE A 494 19.05 -8.18 -26.48
CA ILE A 494 18.93 -8.49 -25.05
C ILE A 494 18.69 -7.17 -24.30
N PRO A 495 17.47 -6.88 -23.80
CA PRO A 495 17.24 -5.75 -22.92
C PRO A 495 18.03 -5.88 -21.60
N PRO A 496 18.30 -4.79 -20.87
CA PRO A 496 19.01 -4.85 -19.58
C PRO A 496 18.29 -5.70 -18.52
N LEU A 497 16.95 -5.80 -18.61
CA LEU A 497 16.11 -6.59 -17.71
C LEU A 497 15.35 -7.68 -18.47
N ALA A 498 15.19 -8.83 -17.83
CA ALA A 498 14.33 -9.91 -18.29
C ALA A 498 13.27 -10.22 -17.22
N ARG A 499 12.09 -10.64 -17.68
CA ARG A 499 11.06 -11.21 -16.83
C ARG A 499 11.23 -12.73 -16.79
N VAL A 500 11.41 -13.27 -15.60
CA VAL A 500 11.41 -14.71 -15.36
C VAL A 500 9.99 -15.13 -14.98
N ILE A 501 9.59 -16.31 -15.44
CA ILE A 501 8.35 -16.98 -15.05
C ILE A 501 8.69 -18.42 -14.70
N LEU A 502 8.47 -18.79 -13.43
CA LEU A 502 8.63 -20.13 -12.89
C LEU A 502 7.24 -20.77 -12.73
N THR A 503 7.07 -21.96 -13.30
CA THR A 503 5.92 -22.83 -12.99
C THR A 503 6.29 -23.67 -11.78
N VAL A 504 5.45 -23.65 -10.74
CA VAL A 504 5.66 -24.37 -9.47
C VAL A 504 4.61 -25.48 -9.36
N PRO A 505 5.01 -26.76 -9.44
CA PRO A 505 4.08 -27.88 -9.44
C PRO A 505 3.12 -27.89 -8.25
N ARG A 506 1.84 -28.19 -8.50
CA ARG A 506 0.77 -28.16 -7.51
C ARG A 506 1.05 -29.03 -6.28
N GLU A 507 1.74 -30.16 -6.41
CA GLU A 507 2.12 -30.98 -5.25
C GLU A 507 3.17 -30.31 -4.34
N LYS A 508 4.02 -29.43 -4.88
CA LYS A 508 5.03 -28.69 -4.10
C LYS A 508 4.36 -27.62 -3.23
N ILE A 509 3.37 -26.92 -3.78
CA ILE A 509 2.55 -25.97 -3.03
C ILE A 509 1.80 -26.68 -1.89
N ARG A 510 1.15 -27.83 -2.15
CA ARG A 510 0.47 -28.61 -1.10
C ARG A 510 1.43 -29.10 -0.01
N SER A 511 2.63 -29.53 -0.39
CA SER A 511 3.68 -29.93 0.57
C SER A 511 4.17 -28.75 1.42
N PHE A 512 4.23 -27.55 0.85
CA PHE A 512 4.58 -26.32 1.55
C PHE A 512 3.47 -25.90 2.52
N GLU A 513 2.21 -25.87 2.08
CA GLU A 513 1.05 -25.57 2.93
C GLU A 513 0.98 -26.53 4.14
N ALA A 514 1.13 -27.83 3.93
CA ALA A 514 1.19 -28.83 5.00
C ALA A 514 2.39 -28.63 5.95
N THR A 515 3.48 -27.99 5.50
CA THR A 515 4.64 -27.65 6.35
C THR A 515 4.36 -26.42 7.21
N LEU A 516 3.63 -25.42 6.68
CA LEU A 516 3.16 -24.28 7.47
C LEU A 516 2.22 -24.73 8.59
N GLU A 517 1.25 -25.60 8.27
CA GLU A 517 0.33 -26.18 9.26
C GLU A 517 1.07 -26.96 10.36
N GLN A 518 2.05 -27.78 10.00
CA GLN A 518 2.85 -28.56 10.97
C GLN A 518 3.75 -27.69 11.87
N THR A 519 4.19 -26.53 11.41
CA THR A 519 5.12 -25.65 12.13
C THR A 519 4.43 -24.48 12.84
N GLY A 520 3.15 -24.23 12.54
CA GLY A 520 2.39 -23.11 13.09
C GLY A 520 2.78 -21.73 12.52
N VAL A 521 3.60 -21.70 11.47
CA VAL A 521 4.04 -20.45 10.82
C VAL A 521 2.91 -19.94 9.92
N GLY A 522 2.38 -18.76 10.24
CA GLY A 522 1.17 -18.21 9.63
C GLY A 522 1.32 -17.75 8.18
N THR A 523 1.70 -16.49 7.99
CA THR A 523 1.77 -15.84 6.67
C THR A 523 3.20 -15.43 6.32
N PRO A 524 4.07 -16.37 5.92
CA PRO A 524 5.47 -16.06 5.58
C PRO A 524 5.55 -15.24 4.29
N LEU A 525 6.58 -14.39 4.17
CA LEU A 525 6.86 -13.70 2.92
C LEU A 525 7.58 -14.65 1.95
N LEU A 526 7.24 -14.54 0.66
CA LEU A 526 7.91 -15.29 -0.40
C LEU A 526 8.71 -14.34 -1.30
N HIS A 527 9.84 -14.84 -1.80
CA HIS A 527 10.63 -14.16 -2.83
C HIS A 527 10.99 -15.12 -3.97
N GLY A 528 11.31 -14.56 -5.13
CA GLY A 528 11.98 -15.27 -6.20
C GLY A 528 13.48 -15.16 -6.00
N ASP A 529 14.25 -16.19 -6.34
CA ASP A 529 15.71 -16.07 -6.33
C ASP A 529 16.39 -16.78 -7.51
N ILE A 530 17.54 -16.24 -7.92
CA ILE A 530 18.44 -16.83 -8.90
C ILE A 530 19.67 -17.34 -8.15
N ARG A 531 19.83 -18.67 -8.14
CA ARG A 531 20.88 -19.38 -7.41
C ARG A 531 21.80 -20.10 -8.38
N GLY A 532 23.09 -19.77 -8.34
CA GLY A 532 24.15 -20.54 -8.98
C GLY A 532 24.88 -21.46 -7.99
N SER A 533 26.11 -21.83 -8.34
CA SER A 533 27.00 -22.66 -7.51
C SER A 533 27.55 -21.87 -6.32
N TRP A 534 27.76 -20.56 -6.50
CA TRP A 534 28.27 -19.66 -5.47
C TRP A 534 27.53 -18.31 -5.43
N SER A 535 26.80 -17.94 -6.49
CA SER A 535 25.99 -16.73 -6.55
C SER A 535 24.55 -16.93 -6.01
N LEU A 536 24.01 -15.90 -5.35
CA LEU A 536 22.61 -15.81 -4.93
C LEU A 536 22.11 -14.38 -5.14
N ASN A 537 20.95 -14.23 -5.78
CA ASN A 537 20.29 -12.94 -5.99
C ASN A 537 18.80 -13.09 -5.70
N ASN A 538 18.30 -12.31 -4.75
CA ASN A 538 16.92 -12.33 -4.29
C ASN A 538 16.10 -11.23 -4.98
N PHE A 539 14.82 -11.50 -5.24
CA PHE A 539 13.88 -10.59 -5.92
C PHE A 539 12.55 -10.58 -5.18
N SER A 540 12.23 -9.45 -4.55
CA SER A 540 11.07 -9.34 -3.65
C SER A 540 9.76 -9.00 -4.38
N ALA A 541 9.84 -8.39 -5.57
CA ALA A 541 8.70 -8.00 -6.38
C ALA A 541 8.10 -9.19 -7.16
N VAL A 542 7.54 -10.14 -6.42
CA VAL A 542 6.94 -11.37 -6.95
C VAL A 542 5.45 -11.19 -7.22
N HIS A 543 5.00 -11.59 -8.41
CA HIS A 543 3.60 -11.84 -8.69
C HIS A 543 3.34 -13.34 -8.87
N ALA A 544 2.28 -13.85 -8.24
CA ALA A 544 1.88 -15.25 -8.34
C ALA A 544 0.43 -15.38 -8.82
N ALA A 545 0.13 -16.40 -9.64
CA ALA A 545 -1.20 -16.73 -10.13
C ALA A 545 -1.36 -18.24 -10.35
N TYR A 546 -2.51 -18.82 -10.01
CA TYR A 546 -2.80 -20.22 -10.36
C TYR A 546 -3.22 -20.32 -11.83
N GLY A 547 -2.62 -21.24 -12.60
CA GLY A 547 -2.92 -21.35 -14.03
C GLY A 547 -1.84 -22.02 -14.86
N ARG A 548 -1.89 -21.81 -16.18
CA ARG A 548 -0.90 -22.29 -17.17
C ARG A 548 -0.22 -21.14 -17.89
N VAL A 549 1.05 -21.35 -18.24
CA VAL A 549 1.81 -20.48 -19.15
C VAL A 549 1.85 -21.13 -20.53
N ILE A 550 1.40 -20.40 -21.54
CA ILE A 550 1.34 -20.89 -22.93
C ILE A 550 2.26 -20.01 -23.78
N PRO A 551 3.42 -20.52 -24.26
CA PRO A 551 4.28 -19.78 -25.17
C PRO A 551 3.56 -19.47 -26.50
N ILE A 552 3.61 -18.20 -26.92
CA ILE A 552 2.97 -17.69 -28.15
C ILE A 552 3.90 -16.79 -28.99
N GLY A 553 5.13 -16.54 -28.52
CA GLY A 553 6.15 -15.76 -29.25
C GLY A 553 7.06 -16.59 -30.15
N THR A 554 8.11 -15.96 -30.66
CA THR A 554 9.19 -16.64 -31.40
C THR A 554 10.40 -16.86 -30.48
N LYS A 555 11.46 -17.51 -30.98
CA LYS A 555 12.74 -17.59 -30.25
C LYS A 555 13.48 -16.24 -30.17
N ALA A 556 13.13 -15.28 -31.04
CA ALA A 556 13.74 -13.95 -31.10
C ALA A 556 12.98 -12.91 -30.28
N ASP A 557 11.66 -13.04 -30.22
CA ASP A 557 10.73 -12.27 -29.38
C ASP A 557 9.81 -13.24 -28.63
N PRO A 558 10.28 -13.80 -27.49
CA PRO A 558 9.49 -14.75 -26.72
C PRO A 558 8.38 -14.01 -25.96
N ARG A 559 7.17 -14.57 -26.06
CA ARG A 559 5.94 -14.05 -25.47
C ARG A 559 5.12 -15.21 -24.94
N VAL A 560 4.33 -14.96 -23.90
CA VAL A 560 3.43 -15.96 -23.30
C VAL A 560 2.01 -15.40 -23.18
N ARG A 561 1.03 -16.30 -23.18
CA ARG A 561 -0.32 -16.06 -22.71
C ARG A 561 -0.48 -16.83 -21.38
N PHE A 562 -1.06 -16.16 -20.39
CA PHE A 562 -1.49 -16.83 -19.16
C PHE A 562 -2.93 -17.31 -19.31
N GLU A 563 -3.25 -18.44 -18.68
CA GLU A 563 -4.58 -19.01 -18.60
C GLU A 563 -4.84 -19.37 -17.14
N GLY A 564 -5.64 -18.58 -16.44
CA GLY A 564 -5.90 -18.76 -15.01
C GLY A 564 -6.66 -20.04 -14.70
N ASP A 565 -6.46 -20.57 -13.50
CA ASP A 565 -7.29 -21.66 -12.97
C ASP A 565 -8.71 -21.14 -12.69
N PRO A 566 -9.77 -21.73 -13.29
CA PRO A 566 -11.16 -21.33 -13.01
C PRO A 566 -11.54 -21.41 -11.52
N ASP A 567 -10.98 -22.37 -10.79
CA ASP A 567 -11.22 -22.60 -9.36
C ASP A 567 -10.13 -21.96 -8.47
N GLY A 568 -9.21 -21.20 -9.07
CA GLY A 568 -8.14 -20.46 -8.39
C GLY A 568 -7.33 -21.34 -7.44
N ARG A 569 -7.30 -20.96 -6.15
CA ARG A 569 -6.57 -21.71 -5.10
C ARG A 569 -7.11 -23.13 -4.88
N ASN A 570 -8.37 -23.41 -5.22
CA ASN A 570 -8.99 -24.73 -5.03
C ASN A 570 -8.82 -25.66 -6.24
N GLY A 571 -8.34 -25.14 -7.37
CA GLY A 571 -8.26 -25.87 -8.63
C GLY A 571 -7.12 -26.88 -8.75
N SER A 572 -6.80 -27.21 -10.00
CA SER A 572 -5.87 -28.30 -10.36
C SER A 572 -4.57 -27.84 -11.01
N HIS A 573 -4.49 -26.58 -11.42
CA HIS A 573 -3.32 -26.02 -12.07
C HIS A 573 -2.17 -25.72 -11.11
N ASP A 574 -0.99 -25.61 -11.69
CA ASP A 574 0.23 -25.21 -11.01
C ASP A 574 0.17 -23.74 -10.59
N LEU A 575 1.04 -23.36 -9.65
CA LEU A 575 1.23 -21.95 -9.30
C LEU A 575 2.29 -21.37 -10.25
N VAL A 576 1.94 -20.34 -10.98
CA VAL A 576 2.88 -19.59 -11.80
C VAL A 576 3.38 -18.37 -11.03
N VAL A 577 4.69 -18.18 -11.01
CA VAL A 577 5.41 -17.14 -10.27
C VAL A 577 6.21 -16.31 -11.27
N SER A 578 6.14 -14.98 -11.21
CA SER A 578 6.92 -14.09 -12.07
C SER A 578 7.56 -12.93 -11.29
N PHE A 579 8.81 -12.63 -11.63
CA PHE A 579 9.59 -11.51 -11.12
C PHE A 579 10.54 -11.00 -12.22
N VAL A 580 11.10 -9.80 -12.02
CA VAL A 580 12.02 -9.15 -12.95
C VAL A 580 13.45 -9.31 -12.44
N VAL A 581 14.39 -9.61 -13.35
CA VAL A 581 15.81 -9.78 -13.03
C VAL A 581 16.69 -8.99 -14.03
N PRO A 582 17.90 -8.58 -13.65
CA PRO A 582 18.92 -8.15 -14.59
C PRO A 582 19.25 -9.28 -15.57
N SER A 583 19.19 -9.03 -16.88
CA SER A 583 19.47 -10.04 -17.91
C SER A 583 20.86 -10.67 -17.74
N MET A 584 21.86 -9.85 -17.40
CA MET A 584 23.25 -10.30 -17.19
C MET A 584 23.40 -11.37 -16.10
N LEU A 585 22.50 -11.47 -15.11
CA LEU A 585 22.57 -12.53 -14.10
C LEU A 585 22.32 -13.92 -14.69
N LEU A 586 21.65 -13.98 -15.85
CA LEU A 586 21.31 -15.22 -16.53
C LEU A 586 22.43 -15.74 -17.44
N THR A 587 23.53 -14.99 -17.60
CA THR A 587 24.64 -15.32 -18.52
C THR A 587 26.06 -14.98 -18.02
N ASP A 588 26.24 -13.87 -17.31
CA ASP A 588 27.56 -13.24 -17.15
C ASP A 588 28.24 -13.54 -15.80
N ILE A 589 27.48 -13.97 -14.79
CA ILE A 589 27.99 -14.29 -13.44
C ILE A 589 28.42 -15.76 -13.33
N GLU A 590 27.53 -16.68 -13.73
CA GLU A 590 27.80 -18.11 -13.80
C GLU A 590 27.21 -18.70 -15.10
N PRO A 591 27.77 -19.80 -15.64
CA PRO A 591 27.25 -20.46 -16.83
C PRO A 591 25.73 -20.78 -16.71
N PRO A 592 24.91 -20.49 -17.74
CA PRO A 592 23.44 -20.60 -17.65
C PRO A 592 22.90 -21.97 -17.21
N HIS A 593 23.65 -23.05 -17.44
CA HIS A 593 23.27 -24.41 -17.07
C HIS A 593 23.48 -24.75 -15.58
N LEU A 594 24.25 -23.94 -14.85
CA LEU A 594 24.43 -24.06 -13.39
C LEU A 594 23.39 -23.24 -12.61
N LEU A 595 22.73 -22.29 -13.28
CA LEU A 595 21.72 -21.42 -12.68
C LEU A 595 20.38 -22.14 -12.46
N LYS A 596 19.80 -21.91 -11.29
CA LYS A 596 18.44 -22.29 -10.93
C LYS A 596 17.58 -21.06 -10.68
N VAL A 597 16.31 -21.16 -11.07
CA VAL A 597 15.25 -20.23 -10.70
C VAL A 597 14.46 -20.87 -9.57
N ARG A 598 14.22 -20.13 -8.49
CA ARG A 598 13.57 -20.64 -7.28
C ARG A 598 12.44 -19.75 -6.80
N LEU A 599 11.47 -20.38 -6.12
CA LEU A 599 10.55 -19.76 -5.19
C LEU A 599 10.96 -20.21 -3.79
N SER A 600 11.21 -19.27 -2.89
CA SER A 600 11.73 -19.53 -1.54
C SER A 600 10.98 -18.70 -0.49
N VAL A 601 10.93 -19.19 0.74
CA VAL A 601 10.45 -18.41 1.89
C VAL A 601 11.57 -17.47 2.32
N ARG A 602 11.24 -16.18 2.47
CA ARG A 602 12.19 -15.20 3.01
C ARG A 602 12.53 -15.56 4.46
N SER A 603 13.81 -15.79 4.75
CA SER A 603 14.24 -16.05 6.11
C SER A 603 14.12 -14.80 6.99
N THR A 604 13.26 -14.89 7.99
CA THR A 604 13.09 -13.94 9.10
C THR A 604 13.12 -14.72 10.43
N THR A 605 13.25 -14.01 11.55
CA THR A 605 13.16 -14.59 12.90
C THR A 605 11.83 -15.34 13.10
N GLY A 606 10.72 -14.84 12.55
CA GLY A 606 9.39 -15.47 12.58
C GLY A 606 9.22 -16.69 11.67
N THR A 607 10.14 -16.93 10.73
CA THR A 607 10.17 -18.14 9.88
C THR A 607 11.14 -19.22 10.36
N THR A 608 11.97 -18.95 11.38
CA THR A 608 12.94 -19.89 11.96
C THR A 608 12.38 -21.32 12.20
N PRO A 609 11.12 -21.53 12.64
CA PRO A 609 10.55 -22.88 12.78
C PRO A 609 10.53 -23.72 11.50
N LEU A 610 10.56 -23.10 10.32
CA LEU A 610 10.61 -23.79 9.02
C LEU A 610 12.00 -24.37 8.71
N HIS A 611 13.08 -23.85 9.31
CA HIS A 611 14.46 -24.29 9.02
C HIS A 611 14.64 -25.79 9.26
N ALA A 612 13.96 -26.34 10.28
CA ALA A 612 13.98 -27.77 10.62
C ALA A 612 13.28 -28.69 9.59
N LYS A 613 12.48 -28.12 8.67
CA LYS A 613 11.69 -28.85 7.66
C LYS A 613 12.10 -28.54 6.23
N MET A 614 12.46 -27.28 5.95
CA MET A 614 12.82 -26.77 4.62
C MET A 614 14.34 -26.57 4.45
N GLY A 615 15.13 -26.70 5.52
CA GLY A 615 16.56 -26.40 5.53
C GLY A 615 16.84 -24.89 5.53
N MET A 616 18.13 -24.53 5.53
CA MET A 616 18.57 -23.13 5.55
C MET A 616 18.29 -22.38 4.24
N ASP A 617 18.17 -23.08 3.12
CA ASP A 617 17.84 -22.50 1.81
C ASP A 617 16.36 -22.10 1.67
N MET A 618 15.48 -22.57 2.57
CA MET A 618 14.06 -22.18 2.64
C MET A 618 13.28 -22.35 1.32
N GLU A 619 13.73 -23.27 0.47
CA GLU A 619 13.22 -23.51 -0.88
C GLU A 619 11.83 -24.16 -0.87
N ILE A 620 10.88 -23.58 -1.62
CA ILE A 620 9.58 -24.21 -1.92
C ILE A 620 9.70 -25.06 -3.18
N TYR A 621 10.33 -24.50 -4.22
CA TYR A 621 10.61 -25.19 -5.47
C TYR A 621 11.75 -24.53 -6.25
N SER A 622 12.54 -25.36 -6.95
CA SER A 622 13.55 -24.91 -7.90
C SER A 622 13.45 -25.64 -9.24
N ALA A 623 13.77 -24.93 -10.32
CA ALA A 623 13.98 -25.48 -11.66
C ALA A 623 15.29 -24.94 -12.24
N SER A 624 15.91 -25.68 -13.17
CA SER A 624 17.06 -25.16 -13.93
C SER A 624 16.59 -24.01 -14.82
N LEU A 625 17.38 -22.94 -14.93
CA LEU A 625 17.15 -21.85 -15.87
C LEU A 625 16.94 -22.34 -17.32
N MET A 626 17.57 -23.47 -17.66
CA MET A 626 17.52 -24.09 -18.99
C MET A 626 16.31 -25.01 -19.22
N ASP A 627 15.46 -25.26 -18.21
CA ASP A 627 14.23 -26.04 -18.37
C ASP A 627 13.14 -25.17 -19.03
N GLU A 628 12.98 -25.30 -20.35
CA GLU A 628 11.97 -24.53 -21.11
C GLU A 628 10.51 -24.90 -20.78
N ARG A 629 10.25 -25.92 -19.97
CA ARG A 629 8.90 -26.27 -19.53
C ARG A 629 8.55 -25.52 -18.26
N GLN A 630 9.46 -25.52 -17.29
CA GLN A 630 9.25 -24.88 -15.99
C GLN A 630 9.62 -23.39 -15.99
N VAL A 631 10.58 -22.96 -16.82
CA VAL A 631 11.14 -21.60 -16.82
C VAL A 631 11.01 -20.91 -18.18
N GLN A 632 10.15 -19.89 -18.23
CA GLN A 632 10.12 -18.93 -19.33
C GLN A 632 10.95 -17.69 -18.97
N VAL A 633 11.63 -17.12 -19.97
CA VAL A 633 12.36 -15.85 -19.87
C VAL A 633 11.88 -14.96 -21.00
N LEU A 634 11.47 -13.74 -20.68
CA LEU A 634 10.86 -12.78 -21.61
C LEU A 634 11.57 -11.43 -21.52
N PRO A 635 11.61 -10.63 -22.60
CA PRO A 635 12.13 -9.27 -22.54
C PRO A 635 11.25 -8.38 -21.65
N GLU A 636 11.80 -7.79 -20.58
CA GLU A 636 11.12 -6.76 -19.79
C GLU A 636 11.47 -5.39 -20.37
N ARG A 637 10.47 -4.52 -20.50
CA ARG A 637 10.66 -3.13 -20.96
C ARG A 637 10.69 -2.17 -19.77
N GLN A 638 11.43 -1.08 -19.90
CA GLN A 638 11.29 0.04 -18.98
C GLN A 638 9.87 0.60 -19.03
N VAL A 639 9.39 1.11 -17.89
CA VAL A 639 8.21 1.96 -17.84
C VAL A 639 8.53 3.26 -18.61
N PRO A 640 7.63 3.77 -19.47
CA PRO A 640 7.83 5.04 -20.17
C PRO A 640 8.18 6.17 -19.22
N ARG A 641 9.11 7.03 -19.66
CA ARG A 641 9.54 8.20 -18.90
C ARG A 641 8.53 9.34 -19.10
N SER A 642 8.03 9.89 -18.01
CA SER A 642 7.37 11.19 -18.00
C SER A 642 8.45 12.27 -17.98
N ASP A 643 8.72 12.90 -19.12
CA ASP A 643 9.61 14.06 -19.15
C ASP A 643 8.84 15.30 -18.68
N PHE A 644 9.22 15.78 -17.50
CA PHE A 644 8.78 17.07 -16.99
C PHE A 644 9.72 18.13 -17.56
N GLU A 645 9.29 18.82 -18.62
CA GLU A 645 9.89 20.10 -18.96
C GLU A 645 9.78 21.03 -17.73
N ALA A 646 10.91 21.59 -17.30
CA ALA A 646 10.89 22.66 -16.33
C ALA A 646 10.01 23.80 -16.89
N PRO A 647 9.04 24.34 -16.13
CA PRO A 647 8.05 25.27 -16.69
C PRO A 647 8.71 26.43 -17.45
N ALA A 648 8.41 26.53 -18.74
CA ALA A 648 8.85 27.62 -19.59
C ALA A 648 8.14 28.94 -19.20
N GLY A 649 8.67 29.59 -18.17
CA GLY A 649 8.26 30.94 -17.77
C GLY A 649 6.95 31.05 -17.01
N SER A 650 6.62 32.28 -16.64
CA SER A 650 5.48 32.62 -15.80
C SER A 650 4.16 32.64 -16.57
N ILE A 651 3.18 31.84 -16.14
CA ILE A 651 1.78 32.05 -16.52
C ILE A 651 1.01 32.52 -15.28
N LEU A 652 1.02 33.83 -15.08
CA LEU A 652 -0.11 34.63 -14.59
C LEU A 652 0.28 36.11 -14.59
N SER A 653 -0.44 36.89 -15.39
CA SER A 653 -0.62 38.33 -15.20
C SER A 653 -2.07 38.54 -14.73
N PRO A 654 -2.26 39.14 -13.55
CA PRO A 654 -3.38 40.05 -13.37
C PRO A 654 -2.95 41.38 -12.72
N ASN A 655 -3.79 42.40 -12.91
CA ASN A 655 -3.51 43.76 -12.48
C ASN A 655 -3.45 43.90 -10.95
N THR A 656 -2.28 44.18 -10.37
CA THR A 656 -2.14 44.85 -9.06
C THR A 656 -0.80 45.56 -8.95
N THR A 657 -0.83 46.85 -8.63
CA THR A 657 0.34 47.77 -8.59
C THR A 657 1.33 47.53 -7.45
N LEU A 658 1.07 46.55 -6.57
CA LEU A 658 1.92 46.19 -5.43
C LEU A 658 3.03 45.18 -5.79
N SER A 659 2.84 44.33 -6.81
CA SER A 659 3.79 43.26 -7.16
C SER A 659 5.17 43.80 -7.61
N THR A 660 5.22 44.98 -8.22
CA THR A 660 6.46 45.57 -8.74
C THR A 660 7.47 46.01 -7.69
N GLN A 661 7.10 46.04 -6.41
CA GLN A 661 8.01 46.48 -5.31
C GLN A 661 8.62 45.32 -4.50
N ILE A 662 8.08 44.10 -4.59
CA ILE A 662 8.47 42.96 -3.72
C ILE A 662 9.38 41.95 -4.45
N GLY A 663 9.57 42.12 -5.77
CA GLY A 663 10.43 41.24 -6.58
C GLY A 663 9.72 39.96 -7.04
N LYS A 664 10.49 39.02 -7.60
CA LYS A 664 9.99 37.70 -8.01
C LYS A 664 10.34 36.67 -6.94
N GLN A 665 9.35 35.94 -6.43
CA GLN A 665 9.56 34.80 -5.55
C GLN A 665 10.40 33.74 -6.28
N SER A 666 11.57 33.42 -5.74
CA SER A 666 12.41 32.29 -6.17
C SER A 666 11.90 30.97 -5.58
N ALA A 667 12.48 29.85 -6.00
CA ALA A 667 12.29 28.60 -5.26
C ALA A 667 12.91 28.73 -3.85
N VAL A 668 12.32 27.99 -2.90
CA VAL A 668 12.85 27.83 -1.53
C VAL A 668 14.06 26.91 -1.60
N SER A 669 15.18 27.29 -0.99
CA SER A 669 16.41 26.49 -0.95
C SER A 669 16.49 25.80 0.40
N ILE A 670 16.55 24.47 0.41
CA ILE A 670 16.59 23.67 1.62
C ILE A 670 18.03 23.25 1.88
N GLU A 671 18.55 23.62 3.05
CA GLU A 671 19.81 23.13 3.58
C GLU A 671 19.52 22.16 4.73
N LEU A 672 20.07 20.95 4.62
CA LEU A 672 20.05 19.96 5.70
C LEU A 672 21.24 20.19 6.66
N ASP A 673 21.20 19.59 7.84
CA ASP A 673 22.30 19.59 8.80
C ASP A 673 23.56 18.84 8.28
N GLU A 674 24.61 18.79 9.10
CA GLU A 674 25.86 18.09 8.78
C GLU A 674 25.66 16.57 8.59
N GLN A 675 24.61 16.02 9.19
CA GLN A 675 24.20 14.62 9.11
C GLN A 675 23.33 14.35 7.86
N CYS A 676 22.78 15.39 7.23
CA CYS A 676 21.76 15.34 6.18
C CYS A 676 20.41 14.76 6.63
N GLU A 677 20.08 14.86 7.92
CA GLU A 677 18.85 14.32 8.52
C GLU A 677 17.76 15.39 8.71
N LEU A 678 18.13 16.53 9.30
CA LEU A 678 17.20 17.61 9.67
C LEU A 678 17.35 18.84 8.79
N ILE A 679 16.26 19.56 8.56
CA ILE A 679 16.27 20.87 7.90
C ILE A 679 16.85 21.91 8.87
N THR A 680 17.92 22.60 8.47
CA THR A 680 18.52 23.70 9.27
C THR A 680 18.12 25.08 8.75
N GLN A 681 17.88 25.20 7.44
CA GLN A 681 17.46 26.44 6.79
C GLN A 681 16.54 26.17 5.60
N ALA A 682 15.51 27.01 5.44
CA ALA A 682 14.53 27.01 4.34
C ALA A 682 14.12 28.44 4.00
#